data_AF-A0A8T7GTA6-F1
#
_entry.id   AF-A0A8T7GTA6-F1
#
_cell.length_a   1.000
_cell.length_b   1.000
_cell.length_c   1.000
_cell.angle_alpha   90.00
_cell.angle_beta   90.00
_cell.angle_gamma   90.00
#
_symmetry.space_group_name_H-M   'P 1'
#
loop_
_entity.id
_entity.type
_entity.pdbx_description
1 polymer ?
#
loop_
_entity_poly.entity_id
_entity_poly.type
_entity_poly.pdbx_seq_one_letter_code
_entity_poly.pdbx_strand_id
1 'polypeptide(L)'
;MTVTKTATATKTMTKTATKTMTASPTQTATATATMKPGKYIYIPPAPGKAAVIETSKAVVIVGPKGAKIPSFTPPPGKKIITVVFTVNKEKTKPPSKSTAFVNIDPAFYRDYYADALIIAARKETSQPIREQLYEAVYKLSNDEVPILWLGQYVHVRVQWSWVKGRYYNPVLAERYDLLYEDRGAPKVPTGIGNYKNGPRTYVIATIGWPSTFDPAADYETFGWDVWHQIGDTLVTYWKSETNYVVPDLAVAWAHSPDGKTWYFVIRGGVKAYDPWHQKTYDIKAIDVLFTIWRIARLNLDPSWMITTFVDVNKSKVLTEQEFNQILASGKVVAEYKGKKITPTSLKQLLDFFGYNGPTAGVVELKLYQPYAAILSILADPFTSVIPMKYVFDYAKGLQGKYEEALKASDYGKNPAAWAKFIGTGENEPSHLLLNKYPVGTGPYYVASYKRDSYIVLRYNPYYWNRTLWNMAPYGMNGRPWHMTVIYIINNDAVSRIELFEKGVADVAVVPLDRLKDVEGYKYPGTNYQIIVRKGALEPTIIFIVLNTMKKPFDNKLVRKALMYAIPFQQIKDVVYAGYLGRLYGVLPAGFPGHNDAIVEHYTFNLAKAMMLIKESGINPSKYSIEIWYNQGNSQREKIATLLQQTWGQLGFKV
;
A
#
# COMPACT_ATOMS: atom_id res chain seq x y z
N MET A 1 -5.11 -21.36 -11.37
CA MET A 1 -6.24 -21.85 -10.56
C MET A 1 -7.51 -21.20 -11.09
N THR A 2 -8.60 -21.96 -11.28
CA THR A 2 -9.92 -21.39 -11.58
C THR A 2 -10.73 -21.37 -10.29
N VAL A 3 -11.33 -20.23 -9.96
CA VAL A 3 -12.11 -20.04 -8.73
C VAL A 3 -13.53 -19.64 -9.10
N THR A 4 -14.52 -20.29 -8.50
CA THR A 4 -15.95 -20.00 -8.67
C THR A 4 -16.61 -19.82 -7.31
N LYS A 5 -17.51 -18.84 -7.23
CA LYS A 5 -18.19 -18.42 -6.00
C LYS A 5 -19.69 -18.60 -6.15
N THR A 6 -20.34 -19.04 -5.09
CA THR A 6 -21.80 -18.95 -4.93
C THR A 6 -22.09 -18.42 -3.53
N ALA A 7 -22.95 -17.39 -3.44
CA ALA A 7 -23.54 -16.96 -2.19
C ALA A 7 -24.98 -17.48 -2.17
N THR A 8 -25.28 -18.43 -1.29
CA THR A 8 -26.61 -19.04 -1.20
C THR A 8 -27.42 -18.33 -0.12
N ALA A 9 -28.66 -17.94 -0.43
CA ALA A 9 -29.64 -17.64 0.60
C ALA A 9 -30.00 -18.93 1.35
N THR A 10 -30.27 -18.80 2.65
CA THR A 10 -30.43 -19.92 3.58
C THR A 10 -31.53 -20.88 3.14
N LYS A 11 -31.18 -22.11 2.73
CA LYS A 11 -32.13 -23.23 2.66
C LYS A 11 -32.04 -24.01 3.97
N THR A 12 -33.12 -23.98 4.74
CA THR A 12 -33.28 -24.75 5.98
C THR A 12 -33.20 -26.24 5.66
N MET A 13 -32.20 -26.95 6.19
CA MET A 13 -32.21 -28.41 6.19
C MET A 13 -33.11 -28.88 7.33
N THR A 14 -34.29 -29.40 6.99
CA THR A 14 -35.18 -30.06 7.93
C THR A 14 -34.56 -31.37 8.43
N LYS A 15 -34.50 -31.53 9.76
CA LYS A 15 -34.28 -32.82 10.42
C LYS A 15 -35.60 -33.26 11.06
N THR A 16 -35.98 -34.51 10.81
CA THR A 16 -37.22 -35.09 11.32
C THR A 16 -37.00 -35.85 12.63
N ALA A 17 -37.98 -35.74 13.52
CA ALA A 17 -38.27 -36.53 14.72
C ALA A 17 -37.33 -36.48 15.93
N THR A 18 -37.74 -36.68 17.18
CA THR A 18 -39.01 -36.52 17.96
C THR A 18 -38.69 -37.12 19.35
N LYS A 19 -38.71 -36.34 20.44
CA LYS A 19 -39.34 -36.66 21.75
C LYS A 19 -39.07 -35.57 22.80
N THR A 20 -39.75 -35.67 23.94
CA THR A 20 -40.33 -34.52 24.68
C THR A 20 -40.06 -34.60 26.20
N MET A 21 -40.31 -33.48 26.92
CA MET A 21 -40.51 -33.33 28.39
C MET A 21 -39.23 -33.25 29.27
N THR A 22 -39.11 -32.46 30.38
CA THR A 22 -39.95 -31.38 30.98
C THR A 22 -39.15 -30.56 32.05
N ALA A 23 -39.52 -29.28 32.24
CA ALA A 23 -39.49 -28.44 33.48
C ALA A 23 -38.19 -28.16 34.30
N SER A 24 -37.71 -26.90 34.22
CA SER A 24 -37.55 -25.81 35.25
C SER A 24 -37.13 -26.09 36.75
N PRO A 25 -36.84 -25.05 37.58
CA PRO A 25 -35.56 -24.31 37.65
C PRO A 25 -34.99 -24.09 39.09
N THR A 26 -33.69 -23.85 39.28
CA THR A 26 -33.18 -23.29 40.56
C THR A 26 -31.86 -22.50 40.46
N GLN A 27 -31.74 -21.47 41.30
CA GLN A 27 -30.63 -20.53 41.53
C GLN A 27 -29.96 -20.80 42.90
N THR A 28 -28.75 -20.33 43.25
CA THR A 28 -27.69 -19.58 42.55
C THR A 28 -26.34 -19.95 43.22
N ALA A 29 -25.25 -20.04 42.45
CA ALA A 29 -23.88 -20.05 43.01
C ALA A 29 -22.95 -19.16 42.18
N THR A 30 -22.44 -18.10 42.81
CA THR A 30 -21.66 -17.04 42.16
C THR A 30 -20.23 -17.51 41.89
N ALA A 31 -19.86 -17.69 40.62
CA ALA A 31 -18.48 -17.87 40.19
C ALA A 31 -18.06 -16.71 39.29
N THR A 32 -16.95 -16.05 39.65
CA THR A 32 -16.41 -14.87 38.94
C THR A 32 -15.96 -15.24 37.53
N ALA A 33 -16.87 -15.16 36.58
CA ALA A 33 -16.62 -15.54 35.19
C ALA A 33 -15.90 -14.41 34.42
N THR A 34 -14.58 -14.47 34.37
CA THR A 34 -13.84 -13.89 33.24
C THR A 34 -14.33 -14.56 31.95
N MET A 35 -15.09 -13.82 31.14
CA MET A 35 -15.70 -14.36 29.92
C MET A 35 -14.63 -14.88 28.96
N LYS A 36 -14.59 -16.20 28.75
CA LYS A 36 -13.87 -16.81 27.63
C LYS A 36 -14.60 -16.44 26.33
N PRO A 37 -13.94 -15.85 25.32
CA PRO A 37 -14.55 -15.64 24.02
C PRO A 37 -15.02 -16.97 23.43
N GLY A 38 -16.24 -17.00 22.87
CA GLY A 38 -16.75 -18.18 22.19
C GLY A 38 -15.82 -18.55 21.03
N LYS A 39 -15.36 -19.81 20.99
CA LYS A 39 -14.46 -20.28 19.92
C LYS A 39 -15.21 -20.26 18.58
N TYR A 40 -14.86 -19.30 17.73
CA TYR A 40 -15.22 -19.28 16.32
C TYR A 40 -14.90 -20.64 15.69
N ILE A 41 -15.85 -21.20 14.93
CA ILE A 41 -15.70 -22.48 14.25
C ILE A 41 -14.53 -22.39 13.27
N TYR A 42 -13.53 -23.22 13.49
CA TYR A 42 -12.39 -23.36 12.57
C TYR A 42 -12.08 -24.84 12.38
N ILE A 43 -12.36 -25.34 11.18
CA ILE A 43 -11.99 -26.68 10.72
C ILE A 43 -10.93 -26.48 9.63
N PRO A 44 -9.65 -26.80 9.90
CA PRO A 44 -8.55 -26.50 8.99
C PRO A 44 -8.63 -27.31 7.69
N PRO A 45 -7.85 -26.93 6.66
CA PRO A 45 -7.66 -27.73 5.46
C PRO A 45 -7.28 -29.19 5.76
N ALA A 46 -7.85 -30.12 4.99
CA ALA A 46 -7.54 -31.54 5.09
C ALA A 46 -7.74 -32.25 3.73
N PRO A 47 -6.98 -33.33 3.42
CA PRO A 47 -7.08 -34.04 2.16
C PRO A 47 -8.52 -34.44 1.81
N GLY A 48 -8.98 -34.04 0.62
CA GLY A 48 -10.33 -34.33 0.11
C GLY A 48 -11.48 -33.58 0.82
N LYS A 49 -11.19 -32.67 1.75
CA LYS A 49 -12.19 -31.91 2.52
C LYS A 49 -12.08 -30.40 2.28
N ALA A 50 -13.19 -29.70 2.47
CA ALA A 50 -13.18 -28.24 2.56
C ALA A 50 -12.73 -27.80 3.97
N ALA A 51 -12.05 -26.66 4.05
CA ALA A 51 -11.89 -25.94 5.32
C ALA A 51 -13.17 -25.14 5.61
N VAL A 52 -13.50 -24.98 6.89
CA VAL A 52 -14.65 -24.20 7.36
C VAL A 52 -14.13 -23.16 8.33
N ILE A 53 -14.32 -21.89 8.02
CA ILE A 53 -13.74 -20.76 8.74
C ILE A 53 -14.87 -19.78 9.09
N GLU A 54 -15.25 -19.73 10.36
CA GLU A 54 -16.16 -18.70 10.86
C GLU A 54 -15.43 -17.36 10.98
N THR A 55 -16.04 -16.35 10.38
CA THR A 55 -15.58 -14.95 10.38
C THR A 55 -16.63 -14.11 11.12
N SER A 56 -16.39 -12.81 11.29
CA SER A 56 -17.26 -11.90 12.04
C SER A 56 -18.73 -11.96 11.62
N LYS A 57 -19.01 -11.97 10.31
CA LYS A 57 -20.35 -11.85 9.70
C LYS A 57 -20.74 -13.06 8.83
N ALA A 58 -19.86 -14.05 8.67
CA ALA A 58 -20.05 -15.17 7.75
C ALA A 58 -19.39 -16.48 8.22
N VAL A 59 -19.64 -17.56 7.46
CA VAL A 59 -18.83 -18.78 7.46
C VAL A 59 -18.28 -18.97 6.05
N VAL A 60 -16.96 -18.93 5.91
CA VAL A 60 -16.26 -19.15 4.65
C VAL A 60 -15.92 -20.63 4.53
N ILE A 61 -16.38 -21.26 3.45
CA ILE A 61 -16.08 -22.65 3.11
C ILE A 61 -15.19 -22.63 1.87
N VAL A 62 -13.97 -23.14 1.99
CA VAL A 62 -12.99 -23.16 0.88
C VAL A 62 -12.48 -24.57 0.64
N GLY A 63 -12.45 -25.00 -0.62
CA GLY A 63 -11.95 -26.33 -0.99
C GLY A 63 -11.94 -26.62 -2.49
N PRO A 64 -11.25 -27.70 -2.90
CA PRO A 64 -11.24 -28.10 -4.31
C PRO A 64 -12.63 -28.58 -4.76
N LYS A 65 -12.91 -28.49 -6.07
CA LYS A 65 -14.15 -29.00 -6.67
C LYS A 65 -14.37 -30.48 -6.28
N GLY A 66 -15.51 -30.77 -5.65
CA GLY A 66 -15.86 -32.10 -5.16
C GLY A 66 -15.39 -32.44 -3.73
N ALA A 67 -14.77 -31.49 -3.01
CA ALA A 67 -14.38 -31.69 -1.62
C ALA A 67 -15.59 -31.95 -0.70
N LYS A 68 -15.43 -32.88 0.25
CA LYS A 68 -16.43 -33.12 1.30
C LYS A 68 -16.43 -31.94 2.28
N ILE A 69 -17.58 -31.31 2.49
CA ILE A 69 -17.74 -30.29 3.53
C ILE A 69 -17.82 -31.01 4.89
N PRO A 70 -16.98 -30.67 5.89
CA PRO A 70 -17.09 -31.20 7.25
C PRO A 70 -18.46 -30.90 7.87
N SER A 71 -18.91 -31.72 8.83
CA SER A 71 -20.12 -31.41 9.59
C SER A 71 -19.85 -30.24 10.54
N PHE A 72 -20.70 -29.22 10.49
CA PHE A 72 -20.73 -28.09 11.42
C PHE A 72 -22.16 -27.53 11.50
N THR A 73 -22.46 -26.79 12.56
CA THR A 73 -23.71 -26.03 12.69
C THR A 73 -23.41 -24.56 12.40
N PRO A 74 -23.99 -23.95 11.34
CA PRO A 74 -23.80 -22.53 11.07
C PRO A 74 -24.32 -21.67 12.24
N PRO A 75 -23.54 -20.68 12.73
CA PRO A 75 -24.03 -19.74 13.73
C PRO A 75 -25.22 -18.93 13.21
N PRO A 76 -26.25 -18.65 14.03
CA PRO A 76 -27.41 -17.88 13.60
C PRO A 76 -27.04 -16.54 12.95
N GLY A 77 -27.72 -16.20 11.86
CA GLY A 77 -27.53 -14.93 11.13
C GLY A 77 -26.28 -14.84 10.24
N LYS A 78 -25.31 -15.76 10.35
CA LYS A 78 -24.10 -15.73 9.50
C LYS A 78 -24.38 -16.31 8.10
N LYS A 79 -23.94 -15.59 7.07
CA LYS A 79 -24.06 -16.03 5.66
C LYS A 79 -22.97 -17.05 5.33
N ILE A 80 -23.25 -17.98 4.42
CA ILE A 80 -22.24 -18.91 3.90
C ILE A 80 -21.60 -18.33 2.63
N ILE A 81 -20.27 -18.30 2.58
CA ILE A 81 -19.48 -17.88 1.42
C ILE A 81 -18.67 -19.08 0.94
N THR A 82 -18.97 -19.61 -0.24
CA THR A 82 -18.27 -20.79 -0.77
C THR A 82 -17.26 -20.40 -1.84
N VAL A 83 -16.00 -20.82 -1.65
CA VAL A 83 -14.87 -20.64 -2.57
C VAL A 83 -14.44 -22.00 -3.11
N VAL A 84 -14.85 -22.32 -4.34
CA VAL A 84 -14.51 -23.59 -5.00
C VAL A 84 -13.37 -23.38 -5.98
N PHE A 85 -12.33 -24.21 -5.91
CA PHE A 85 -11.16 -24.10 -6.79
C PHE A 85 -10.80 -25.38 -7.56
N THR A 86 -10.02 -25.21 -8.63
CA THR A 86 -9.27 -26.29 -9.31
C THR A 86 -7.79 -25.93 -9.42
N VAL A 87 -6.92 -26.88 -9.08
CA VAL A 87 -5.45 -26.75 -9.17
C VAL A 87 -5.02 -27.17 -10.57
N ASN A 88 -4.32 -26.28 -11.28
CA ASN A 88 -3.60 -26.64 -12.51
C ASN A 88 -2.14 -26.90 -12.12
N LYS A 89 -1.75 -28.17 -12.02
CA LYS A 89 -0.42 -28.59 -11.53
C LYS A 89 0.73 -28.10 -12.41
N GLU A 90 0.53 -28.05 -13.73
CA GLU A 90 1.55 -27.60 -14.69
C GLU A 90 1.91 -26.12 -14.50
N LYS A 91 0.90 -25.29 -14.26
CA LYS A 91 1.04 -23.85 -13.98
C LYS A 91 1.36 -23.53 -12.52
N THR A 92 1.51 -24.52 -11.64
CA THR A 92 1.82 -24.33 -10.22
C THR A 92 3.05 -25.13 -9.74
N LYS A 93 4.08 -25.24 -10.59
CA LYS A 93 5.40 -25.78 -10.19
C LYS A 93 6.04 -24.93 -9.08
N PRO A 94 6.66 -25.53 -8.04
CA PRO A 94 7.38 -24.78 -6.99
C PRO A 94 8.59 -24.03 -7.57
N PRO A 95 8.99 -22.88 -7.00
CA PRO A 95 10.24 -22.24 -7.39
C PRO A 95 11.41 -23.16 -7.04
N SER A 96 12.36 -23.33 -7.96
CA SER A 96 13.50 -24.23 -7.78
C SER A 96 14.64 -23.65 -6.93
N LYS A 97 14.58 -22.35 -6.61
CA LYS A 97 15.58 -21.61 -5.84
C LYS A 97 14.91 -20.68 -4.83
N SER A 98 15.61 -20.39 -3.74
CA SER A 98 15.28 -19.27 -2.86
C SER A 98 15.61 -17.95 -3.55
N THR A 99 14.71 -16.97 -3.44
CA THR A 99 14.92 -15.56 -3.81
C THR A 99 15.07 -14.70 -2.55
N ALA A 100 15.79 -13.58 -2.64
CA ALA A 100 15.88 -12.62 -1.53
C ALA A 100 14.53 -11.91 -1.34
N PHE A 101 14.20 -11.48 -0.11
CA PHE A 101 12.90 -10.85 0.20
C PHE A 101 12.60 -9.56 -0.61
N VAL A 102 13.63 -8.87 -1.09
CA VAL A 102 13.48 -7.72 -2.00
C VAL A 102 12.77 -8.08 -3.31
N ASN A 103 12.73 -9.37 -3.68
CA ASN A 103 11.85 -9.87 -4.73
C ASN A 103 10.52 -10.27 -4.10
N ILE A 104 9.42 -9.82 -4.69
CA ILE A 104 8.05 -10.21 -4.31
C ILE A 104 7.85 -11.74 -4.50
N ASP A 105 6.88 -12.33 -3.79
CA ASP A 105 6.66 -13.79 -3.59
C ASP A 105 7.70 -14.62 -2.78
N PRO A 106 8.46 -14.07 -1.79
CA PRO A 106 9.52 -14.80 -1.10
C PRO A 106 9.04 -15.64 0.10
N ALA A 107 7.73 -15.74 0.36
CA ALA A 107 7.22 -16.46 1.53
C ALA A 107 7.52 -17.97 1.52
N PHE A 108 7.93 -18.52 0.37
CA PHE A 108 8.16 -19.95 0.13
C PHE A 108 7.03 -20.84 0.68
N TYR A 109 5.81 -20.31 0.67
CA TYR A 109 4.63 -20.91 1.26
C TYR A 109 3.62 -21.17 0.15
N ARG A 110 3.05 -22.37 0.16
CA ARG A 110 2.11 -22.81 -0.85
C ARG A 110 1.02 -23.64 -0.20
N ASP A 111 -0.16 -23.04 -0.12
CA ASP A 111 -1.37 -23.71 0.29
C ASP A 111 -2.51 -23.29 -0.64
N TYR A 112 -3.15 -24.28 -1.26
CA TYR A 112 -4.19 -24.03 -2.25
C TYR A 112 -5.46 -23.40 -1.65
N TYR A 113 -5.67 -23.50 -0.32
CA TYR A 113 -6.82 -22.89 0.34
C TYR A 113 -6.56 -21.40 0.55
N ALA A 114 -5.36 -21.01 1.01
CA ALA A 114 -4.90 -19.63 1.09
C ALA A 114 -4.87 -18.96 -0.30
N ASP A 115 -4.28 -19.61 -1.30
CA ASP A 115 -4.27 -19.13 -2.69
C ASP A 115 -5.69 -18.87 -3.20
N ALA A 116 -6.62 -19.81 -2.97
CA ALA A 116 -8.00 -19.67 -3.40
C ALA A 116 -8.72 -18.50 -2.72
N LEU A 117 -8.52 -18.30 -1.42
CA LEU A 117 -9.09 -17.18 -0.68
C LEU A 117 -8.53 -15.84 -1.15
N ILE A 118 -7.21 -15.72 -1.34
CA ILE A 118 -6.55 -14.49 -1.83
C ILE A 118 -7.01 -14.17 -3.26
N ILE A 119 -7.06 -15.16 -4.15
CA ILE A 119 -7.52 -15.00 -5.53
C ILE A 119 -9.02 -14.65 -5.58
N ALA A 120 -9.84 -15.22 -4.70
CA ALA A 120 -11.25 -14.85 -4.58
C ALA A 120 -11.41 -13.40 -4.12
N ALA A 121 -10.73 -13.01 -3.04
CA ALA A 121 -10.83 -11.68 -2.45
C ALA A 121 -10.37 -10.57 -3.42
N ARG A 122 -9.30 -10.81 -4.18
CA ARG A 122 -8.79 -9.88 -5.21
C ARG A 122 -9.82 -9.58 -6.32
N LYS A 123 -10.64 -10.57 -6.69
CA LYS A 123 -11.68 -10.44 -7.74
C LYS A 123 -13.05 -10.01 -7.21
N GLU A 124 -13.25 -10.06 -5.89
CA GLU A 124 -14.51 -9.75 -5.26
C GLU A 124 -14.72 -8.23 -5.20
N THR A 125 -15.68 -7.70 -5.96
CA THR A 125 -16.02 -6.27 -5.92
C THR A 125 -16.84 -5.89 -4.69
N SER A 126 -17.67 -6.79 -4.15
CA SER A 126 -18.49 -6.52 -2.96
C SER A 126 -17.62 -6.42 -1.69
N GLN A 127 -17.44 -5.20 -1.17
CA GLN A 127 -16.64 -4.95 0.04
C GLN A 127 -17.07 -5.81 1.26
N PRO A 128 -18.37 -5.95 1.60
CA PRO A 128 -18.80 -6.80 2.72
C PRO A 128 -18.46 -8.29 2.56
N ILE A 129 -18.27 -8.78 1.32
CA ILE A 129 -17.88 -10.18 1.08
C ILE A 129 -16.36 -10.31 1.06
N ARG A 130 -15.67 -9.35 0.43
CA ARG A 130 -14.20 -9.27 0.39
C ARG A 130 -13.59 -9.17 1.79
N GLU A 131 -14.19 -8.39 2.69
CA GLU A 131 -13.81 -8.29 4.10
C GLU A 131 -13.81 -9.66 4.79
N GLN A 132 -14.83 -10.48 4.58
CA GLN A 132 -14.94 -11.83 5.18
C GLN A 132 -13.95 -12.81 4.55
N LEU A 133 -13.65 -12.69 3.26
CA LEU A 133 -12.60 -13.47 2.61
C LEU A 133 -11.21 -13.12 3.19
N TYR A 134 -10.93 -11.83 3.41
CA TYR A 134 -9.71 -11.38 4.09
C TYR A 134 -9.63 -11.87 5.53
N GLU A 135 -10.74 -11.84 6.27
CA GLU A 135 -10.81 -12.37 7.64
C GLU A 135 -10.53 -13.89 7.69
N ALA A 136 -11.00 -14.65 6.69
CA ALA A 136 -10.66 -16.05 6.53
C ALA A 136 -9.17 -16.28 6.18
N VAL A 137 -8.56 -15.41 5.36
CA VAL A 137 -7.10 -15.41 5.13
C VAL A 137 -6.34 -15.10 6.42
N TYR A 138 -6.80 -14.14 7.22
CA TYR A 138 -6.19 -13.79 8.52
C TYR A 138 -6.16 -14.99 9.46
N LYS A 139 -7.30 -15.69 9.60
CA LYS A 139 -7.41 -16.91 10.39
C LYS A 139 -6.49 -18.03 9.90
N LEU A 140 -6.55 -18.34 8.60
CA LEU A 140 -5.75 -19.42 8.02
C LEU A 140 -4.25 -19.11 8.14
N SER A 141 -3.83 -17.87 7.89
CA SER A 141 -2.45 -17.42 8.00
C SER A 141 -1.91 -17.47 9.45
N ASN A 142 -2.72 -17.09 10.44
CA ASN A 142 -2.37 -17.21 11.85
C ASN A 142 -2.23 -18.69 12.31
N ASP A 143 -3.07 -19.59 11.77
CA ASP A 143 -2.96 -21.01 12.10
C ASP A 143 -1.78 -21.69 11.37
N GLU A 144 -1.58 -21.41 10.08
CA GLU A 144 -0.51 -22.01 9.26
C GLU A 144 0.88 -21.44 9.55
N VAL A 145 0.95 -20.22 10.09
CA VAL A 145 2.21 -19.52 10.40
C VAL A 145 3.19 -19.58 9.22
N PRO A 146 2.83 -19.07 8.02
CA PRO A 146 3.73 -19.08 6.86
C PRO A 146 4.90 -18.09 7.04
N ILE A 147 4.68 -17.07 7.88
CA ILE A 147 5.60 -15.99 8.24
C ILE A 147 5.45 -15.78 9.75
N LEU A 148 6.53 -15.40 10.42
CA LEU A 148 6.51 -15.06 11.85
C LEU A 148 6.18 -13.57 12.02
N TRP A 149 4.92 -13.28 12.34
CA TRP A 149 4.40 -11.94 12.59
C TRP A 149 4.93 -11.39 13.92
N LEU A 150 5.76 -10.35 13.88
CA LEU A 150 6.35 -9.72 15.08
C LEU A 150 5.46 -8.59 15.60
N GLY A 151 5.16 -7.63 14.74
CA GLY A 151 4.42 -6.43 15.14
C GLY A 151 4.08 -5.49 13.99
N GLN A 152 3.49 -4.36 14.35
CA GLN A 152 3.09 -3.27 13.47
C GLN A 152 3.68 -1.98 14.04
N TYR A 153 4.32 -1.17 13.19
CA TYR A 153 5.02 0.04 13.64
C TYR A 153 4.03 1.06 14.20
N VAL A 154 4.39 1.76 15.28
CA VAL A 154 3.62 2.91 15.78
C VAL A 154 4.23 4.17 15.19
N HIS A 155 3.44 4.94 14.46
CA HIS A 155 3.88 6.17 13.81
C HIS A 155 4.53 7.13 14.81
N VAL A 156 5.64 7.75 14.43
CA VAL A 156 6.31 8.80 15.20
C VAL A 156 6.57 9.99 14.29
N ARG A 157 6.15 11.18 14.70
CA ARG A 157 6.56 12.44 14.05
C ARG A 157 7.44 13.23 14.98
N VAL A 158 8.56 13.71 14.43
CA VAL A 158 9.53 14.55 15.13
C VAL A 158 9.64 15.85 14.34
N GLN A 159 9.29 16.96 14.98
CA GLN A 159 9.15 18.26 14.33
C GLN A 159 9.37 19.39 15.34
N TRP A 160 9.77 20.57 14.86
CA TRP A 160 9.68 21.78 15.67
C TRP A 160 8.23 22.17 15.93
N SER A 161 7.98 22.81 17.09
CA SER A 161 6.65 23.28 17.47
C SER A 161 6.14 24.42 16.58
N TRP A 162 6.99 25.09 15.80
CA TRP A 162 6.58 26.07 14.80
C TRP A 162 5.90 25.45 13.58
N VAL A 163 6.11 24.16 13.28
CA VAL A 163 5.52 23.46 12.12
C VAL A 163 4.06 23.09 12.38
N LYS A 164 3.16 23.54 11.50
CA LYS A 164 1.71 23.35 11.59
C LYS A 164 1.14 22.66 10.35
N GLY A 165 -0.17 22.36 10.38
CA GLY A 165 -0.91 21.73 9.28
C GLY A 165 -0.72 20.21 9.14
N ARG A 166 0.33 19.66 9.78
CA ARG A 166 0.75 18.25 9.68
C ARG A 166 -0.39 17.25 9.97
N TYR A 167 -0.66 16.33 9.05
CA TYR A 167 -1.76 15.35 9.14
C TYR A 167 -1.27 13.92 8.86
N TYR A 168 -1.85 12.88 9.48
CA TYR A 168 -1.42 11.51 9.18
C TYR A 168 -2.21 10.93 8.01
N ASN A 169 -1.52 10.40 6.99
CA ASN A 169 -2.09 9.52 5.98
C ASN A 169 -1.30 8.20 6.02
N PRO A 170 -1.95 7.02 6.08
CA PRO A 170 -1.27 5.73 6.14
C PRO A 170 -0.75 5.21 4.80
N VAL A 171 -1.18 5.78 3.66
CA VAL A 171 -0.87 5.28 2.30
C VAL A 171 -0.13 6.29 1.43
N LEU A 172 -0.26 7.60 1.68
CA LEU A 172 0.44 8.67 0.96
C LEU A 172 1.24 9.56 1.91
N ALA A 173 2.25 10.25 1.38
CA ALA A 173 3.02 11.23 2.13
C ALA A 173 2.18 12.46 2.54
N GLU A 174 2.73 13.31 3.42
CA GLU A 174 2.13 14.61 3.70
C GLU A 174 2.45 15.59 2.58
N ARG A 175 1.46 16.33 2.10
CA ARG A 175 1.66 17.40 1.10
C ARG A 175 2.24 18.64 1.75
N TYR A 176 3.46 19.00 1.36
CA TYR A 176 4.21 20.10 1.96
C TYR A 176 3.64 21.49 1.62
N ASP A 177 2.82 21.58 0.57
CA ASP A 177 2.10 22.81 0.18
C ASP A 177 0.83 23.07 1.02
N LEU A 178 0.43 22.10 1.87
CA LEU A 178 -0.64 22.26 2.84
C LEU A 178 -0.13 22.54 4.27
N LEU A 179 1.20 22.55 4.43
CA LEU A 179 1.87 22.87 5.69
C LEU A 179 2.20 24.36 5.76
N TYR A 180 2.43 24.84 6.98
CA TYR A 180 2.83 26.21 7.26
C TYR A 180 3.57 26.29 8.59
N GLU A 181 4.25 27.42 8.80
CA GLU A 181 5.02 27.69 10.01
C GLU A 181 4.54 28.96 10.71
N ASP A 182 4.79 29.04 12.02
CA ASP A 182 4.62 30.29 12.76
C ASP A 182 5.55 31.37 12.21
N ARG A 183 5.03 32.58 11.97
CA ARG A 183 5.80 33.69 11.38
C ARG A 183 7.02 34.13 12.19
N GLY A 184 7.06 33.78 13.48
CA GLY A 184 8.18 34.02 14.40
C GLY A 184 9.24 32.92 14.42
N ALA A 185 9.11 31.87 13.59
CA ALA A 185 10.11 30.81 13.50
C ALA A 185 11.52 31.36 13.14
N PRO A 186 12.60 30.79 13.71
CA PRO A 186 13.97 31.18 13.38
C PRO A 186 14.27 31.06 11.88
N LYS A 187 15.15 31.93 11.36
CA LYS A 187 15.60 31.88 9.96
C LYS A 187 17.07 31.47 9.88
N VAL A 188 17.31 30.18 9.67
CA VAL A 188 18.64 29.58 9.78
C VAL A 188 19.20 29.21 8.40
N PRO A 189 20.45 29.57 8.05
CA PRO A 189 21.07 29.12 6.79
C PRO A 189 21.13 27.59 6.67
N THR A 190 20.73 27.06 5.50
CA THR A 190 20.71 25.61 5.24
C THR A 190 22.07 25.01 4.86
N GLY A 191 23.05 25.86 4.51
CA GLY A 191 24.29 25.46 3.86
C GLY A 191 24.13 25.10 2.37
N ILE A 192 22.90 25.09 1.84
CA ILE A 192 22.60 24.78 0.44
C ILE A 192 22.31 26.10 -0.29
N GLY A 193 23.31 26.59 -1.04
CA GLY A 193 23.23 27.88 -1.72
C GLY A 193 22.85 29.02 -0.76
N ASN A 194 21.92 29.87 -1.20
CA ASN A 194 21.42 31.00 -0.40
C ASN A 194 20.13 30.67 0.40
N TYR A 195 19.72 29.39 0.46
CA TYR A 195 18.48 29.02 1.13
C TYR A 195 18.62 29.09 2.66
N LYS A 196 17.61 29.67 3.31
CA LYS A 196 17.44 29.69 4.76
C LYS A 196 16.12 29.01 5.10
N ASN A 197 16.14 28.23 6.17
CA ASN A 197 14.95 27.68 6.79
C ASN A 197 13.98 28.80 7.28
N GLY A 198 12.71 28.47 7.47
CA GLY A 198 11.67 29.35 8.00
C GLY A 198 10.51 29.55 7.01
N PRO A 199 9.59 30.52 7.24
CA PRO A 199 8.20 30.51 6.72
C PRO A 199 7.94 30.51 5.20
N ARG A 200 8.99 30.41 4.37
CA ARG A 200 8.94 30.26 2.90
C ARG A 200 9.72 29.05 2.37
N THR A 201 10.48 28.34 3.21
CA THR A 201 11.36 27.24 2.84
C THR A 201 11.26 26.16 3.92
N TYR A 202 10.55 25.08 3.63
CA TYR A 202 10.42 23.93 4.53
C TYR A 202 11.64 23.02 4.37
N VAL A 203 12.31 22.65 5.47
CA VAL A 203 13.56 21.89 5.44
C VAL A 203 13.46 20.59 6.22
N ILE A 204 13.84 19.49 5.57
CA ILE A 204 13.69 18.12 6.03
C ILE A 204 15.09 17.49 6.16
N ALA A 205 15.54 17.18 7.38
CA ALA A 205 16.79 16.44 7.61
C ALA A 205 16.54 14.92 7.57
N THR A 206 17.01 14.23 6.54
CA THR A 206 16.58 12.87 6.19
C THR A 206 17.73 11.95 5.79
N ILE A 207 17.41 10.69 5.52
CA ILE A 207 18.34 9.62 5.11
C ILE A 207 17.93 9.04 3.76
N GLY A 208 18.90 8.40 3.10
CA GLY A 208 18.67 7.75 1.81
C GLY A 208 18.56 8.72 0.63
N TRP A 209 18.47 8.13 -0.55
CA TRP A 209 18.37 8.79 -1.85
C TRP A 209 17.42 7.98 -2.72
N PRO A 210 16.56 8.59 -3.56
CA PRO A 210 15.60 7.85 -4.35
C PRO A 210 16.29 6.90 -5.33
N SER A 211 15.78 5.67 -5.48
CA SER A 211 16.40 4.70 -6.40
C SER A 211 16.41 5.20 -7.86
N THR A 212 15.39 5.96 -8.25
CA THR A 212 15.27 6.63 -9.53
C THR A 212 14.35 7.85 -9.40
N PHE A 213 14.47 8.83 -10.31
CA PHE A 213 13.45 9.87 -10.47
C PHE A 213 12.37 9.52 -11.52
N ASP A 214 12.42 8.36 -12.19
CA ASP A 214 11.32 7.89 -13.07
C ASP A 214 10.26 7.17 -12.22
N PRO A 215 9.02 7.70 -12.09
CA PRO A 215 8.00 7.11 -11.24
C PRO A 215 7.60 5.71 -11.71
N ALA A 216 7.69 5.45 -13.02
CA ALA A 216 7.33 4.16 -13.60
C ALA A 216 8.25 2.99 -13.19
N ALA A 217 9.38 3.30 -12.54
CA ALA A 217 10.40 2.36 -12.07
C ALA A 217 10.80 2.63 -10.61
N ASP A 218 10.03 3.46 -9.91
CA ASP A 218 10.27 3.82 -8.51
C ASP A 218 9.39 2.96 -7.60
N TYR A 219 10.01 2.21 -6.68
CA TYR A 219 9.30 1.34 -5.76
C TYR A 219 9.89 1.38 -4.34
N GLU A 220 10.12 2.58 -3.84
CA GLU A 220 10.54 2.82 -2.47
C GLU A 220 9.95 4.11 -1.90
N THR A 221 9.97 4.25 -0.57
CA THR A 221 9.19 5.27 0.16
C THR A 221 9.63 6.71 -0.06
N PHE A 222 10.92 6.95 -0.34
CA PHE A 222 11.49 8.28 -0.47
C PHE A 222 11.16 8.90 -1.83
N GLY A 223 11.40 8.17 -2.91
CA GLY A 223 11.02 8.57 -4.27
C GLY A 223 9.52 8.77 -4.39
N TRP A 224 8.71 7.92 -3.74
CA TRP A 224 7.26 8.08 -3.65
C TRP A 224 6.83 9.35 -2.89
N ASP A 225 7.53 9.75 -1.81
CA ASP A 225 7.30 11.06 -1.17
C ASP A 225 7.61 12.19 -2.16
N VAL A 226 8.80 12.19 -2.78
CA VAL A 226 9.17 13.21 -3.77
C VAL A 226 8.13 13.31 -4.90
N TRP A 227 7.69 12.17 -5.46
CA TRP A 227 6.67 12.13 -6.52
C TRP A 227 5.30 12.62 -6.05
N HIS A 228 4.91 12.37 -4.79
CA HIS A 228 3.70 12.95 -4.21
C HIS A 228 3.75 14.50 -4.08
N GLN A 229 4.94 15.11 -4.13
CA GLN A 229 5.09 16.58 -4.14
C GLN A 229 5.21 17.17 -5.57
N ILE A 230 5.64 16.41 -6.57
CA ILE A 230 5.96 16.92 -7.93
C ILE A 230 5.07 16.39 -9.06
N GLY A 231 4.30 15.33 -8.83
CA GLY A 231 3.34 14.76 -9.78
C GLY A 231 1.95 14.63 -9.17
N ASP A 232 0.94 14.49 -10.03
CA ASP A 232 -0.42 14.11 -9.64
C ASP A 232 -0.78 12.77 -10.32
N THR A 233 -1.72 12.04 -9.73
CA THR A 233 -2.20 10.72 -10.21
C THR A 233 -3.63 10.85 -10.74
N LEU A 234 -4.28 9.76 -11.18
CA LEU A 234 -5.66 9.86 -11.67
C LEU A 234 -6.65 10.18 -10.55
N VAL A 235 -6.47 9.53 -9.41
CA VAL A 235 -7.26 9.73 -8.20
C VAL A 235 -6.30 9.80 -7.02
N THR A 236 -6.73 10.35 -5.89
CA THR A 236 -5.88 10.51 -4.71
C THR A 236 -6.65 10.28 -3.41
N TYR A 237 -5.98 10.42 -2.27
CA TYR A 237 -6.60 10.41 -0.94
C TYR A 237 -6.48 11.79 -0.29
N TRP A 238 -7.59 12.35 0.20
CA TRP A 238 -7.57 13.71 0.73
C TRP A 238 -7.13 13.76 2.20
N LYS A 239 -5.90 14.23 2.42
CA LYS A 239 -5.29 14.36 3.75
C LYS A 239 -5.36 13.05 4.53
N SER A 240 -6.09 13.00 5.65
CA SER A 240 -6.26 11.78 6.46
C SER A 240 -7.43 10.88 6.04
N GLU A 241 -8.22 11.25 5.03
CA GLU A 241 -9.28 10.40 4.50
C GLU A 241 -8.69 9.22 3.72
N THR A 242 -9.18 8.01 4.02
CA THR A 242 -8.75 6.76 3.39
C THR A 242 -9.91 5.81 3.08
N ASN A 243 -11.13 6.10 3.54
CA ASN A 243 -12.32 5.32 3.20
C ASN A 243 -12.73 5.49 1.74
N TYR A 244 -12.39 6.65 1.14
CA TYR A 244 -12.75 7.01 -0.22
C TYR A 244 -11.57 7.65 -0.94
N VAL A 245 -11.25 7.11 -2.12
CA VAL A 245 -10.50 7.86 -3.13
C VAL A 245 -11.30 9.07 -3.60
N VAL A 246 -10.60 10.14 -4.01
CA VAL A 246 -11.18 11.38 -4.52
C VAL A 246 -10.61 11.75 -5.89
N PRO A 247 -11.33 12.55 -6.70
CA PRO A 247 -10.83 13.05 -7.99
C PRO A 247 -9.51 13.80 -7.87
N ASP A 248 -8.61 13.57 -8.83
CA ASP A 248 -7.34 14.29 -8.97
C ASP A 248 -7.15 14.75 -10.42
N LEU A 249 -6.30 14.10 -11.24
CA LEU A 249 -6.27 14.34 -12.69
C LEU A 249 -7.49 13.74 -13.42
N ALA A 250 -8.09 12.66 -12.90
CA ALA A 250 -9.41 12.21 -13.32
C ALA A 250 -10.49 12.91 -12.47
N VAL A 251 -11.38 13.65 -13.14
CA VAL A 251 -12.42 14.46 -12.49
C VAL A 251 -13.68 13.64 -12.16
N ALA A 252 -13.88 12.54 -12.89
CA ALA A 252 -14.95 11.58 -12.68
C ALA A 252 -14.52 10.21 -13.24
N TRP A 253 -15.12 9.13 -12.72
CA TRP A 253 -14.92 7.78 -13.23
C TRP A 253 -16.20 6.96 -13.24
N ALA A 254 -16.22 5.95 -14.12
CA ALA A 254 -17.29 4.98 -14.22
C ALA A 254 -16.75 3.63 -14.73
N HIS A 255 -17.53 2.56 -14.64
CA HIS A 255 -17.11 1.22 -15.08
C HIS A 255 -18.27 0.37 -15.65
N SER A 256 -17.92 -0.69 -16.38
CA SER A 256 -18.88 -1.73 -16.79
C SER A 256 -19.41 -2.52 -15.57
N PRO A 257 -20.61 -3.13 -15.65
CA PRO A 257 -21.20 -3.82 -14.49
C PRO A 257 -20.40 -5.03 -14.01
N ASP A 258 -19.59 -5.63 -14.89
CA ASP A 258 -18.67 -6.72 -14.58
C ASP A 258 -17.31 -6.25 -14.03
N GLY A 259 -17.10 -4.94 -13.91
CA GLY A 259 -15.90 -4.31 -13.36
C GLY A 259 -14.65 -4.41 -14.24
N LYS A 260 -14.77 -4.85 -15.51
CA LYS A 260 -13.62 -5.09 -16.41
C LYS A 260 -13.28 -3.96 -17.37
N THR A 261 -14.16 -2.98 -17.56
CA THR A 261 -13.83 -1.76 -18.31
C THR A 261 -14.04 -0.57 -17.38
N TRP A 262 -13.02 0.26 -17.22
CA TRP A 262 -13.06 1.50 -16.45
C TRP A 262 -12.87 2.69 -17.37
N TYR A 263 -13.54 3.79 -17.04
CA TYR A 263 -13.57 5.03 -17.80
C TYR A 263 -13.17 6.17 -16.85
N PHE A 264 -12.15 6.93 -17.21
CA PHE A 264 -11.66 8.07 -16.44
C PHE A 264 -11.75 9.34 -17.28
N VAL A 265 -12.56 10.32 -16.86
CA VAL A 265 -12.67 11.61 -17.52
C VAL A 265 -11.54 12.51 -17.03
N ILE A 266 -10.70 13.00 -17.93
CA ILE A 266 -9.47 13.71 -17.57
C ILE A 266 -9.71 15.22 -17.45
N ARG A 267 -9.08 15.85 -16.46
CA ARG A 267 -9.14 17.29 -16.17
C ARG A 267 -8.55 18.11 -17.33
N GLY A 268 -9.31 19.10 -17.81
CA GLY A 268 -8.82 20.08 -18.77
C GLY A 268 -7.95 21.15 -18.13
N GLY A 269 -7.01 21.71 -18.90
CA GLY A 269 -6.16 22.84 -18.48
C GLY A 269 -4.99 22.47 -17.56
N VAL A 270 -4.74 21.18 -17.31
CA VAL A 270 -3.57 20.72 -16.55
C VAL A 270 -2.31 20.87 -17.41
N LYS A 271 -1.24 21.38 -16.80
CA LYS A 271 0.08 21.51 -17.42
C LYS A 271 1.14 20.81 -16.58
N ALA A 272 1.93 19.94 -17.19
CA ALA A 272 3.21 19.51 -16.63
C ALA A 272 4.27 20.59 -16.89
N TYR A 273 5.13 20.85 -15.91
CA TYR A 273 6.20 21.84 -16.01
C TYR A 273 7.57 21.17 -16.13
N ASP A 274 8.29 21.54 -17.17
CA ASP A 274 9.68 21.16 -17.44
C ASP A 274 10.60 22.32 -17.02
N PRO A 275 11.21 22.25 -15.82
CA PRO A 275 12.12 23.30 -15.34
C PRO A 275 13.47 23.29 -16.06
N TRP A 276 13.83 22.17 -16.70
CA TRP A 276 15.12 21.95 -17.36
C TRP A 276 15.21 22.71 -18.68
N HIS A 277 14.07 22.86 -19.37
CA HIS A 277 13.94 23.63 -20.61
C HIS A 277 12.94 24.81 -20.51
N GLN A 278 12.47 25.13 -19.30
CA GLN A 278 11.52 26.22 -18.98
C GLN A 278 10.22 26.16 -19.81
N LYS A 279 9.69 24.96 -20.02
CA LYS A 279 8.58 24.68 -20.93
C LYS A 279 7.39 24.06 -20.19
N THR A 280 6.19 24.18 -20.76
CA THR A 280 5.00 23.47 -20.26
C THR A 280 4.42 22.56 -21.32
N TYR A 281 3.78 21.49 -20.86
CA TYR A 281 3.10 20.50 -21.69
C TYR A 281 1.67 20.32 -21.19
N ASP A 282 0.67 20.49 -22.06
CA ASP A 282 -0.73 20.21 -21.71
C ASP A 282 -0.94 18.72 -21.52
N ILE A 283 -1.55 18.31 -20.42
CA ILE A 283 -1.88 16.92 -20.13
C ILE A 283 -3.28 16.59 -20.65
N LYS A 284 -3.40 15.47 -21.37
CA LYS A 284 -4.64 14.95 -21.95
C LYS A 284 -4.77 13.45 -21.68
N ALA A 285 -5.90 12.87 -22.06
CA ALA A 285 -6.12 11.42 -21.97
C ALA A 285 -5.04 10.57 -22.67
N ILE A 286 -4.36 11.09 -23.70
CA ILE A 286 -3.25 10.40 -24.37
C ILE A 286 -2.02 10.24 -23.46
N ASP A 287 -1.66 11.26 -22.68
CA ASP A 287 -0.52 11.25 -21.76
C ASP A 287 -0.76 10.28 -20.59
N VAL A 288 -2.01 10.22 -20.11
CA VAL A 288 -2.45 9.25 -19.10
C VAL A 288 -2.32 7.82 -19.63
N LEU A 289 -2.88 7.52 -20.82
CA LEU A 289 -2.79 6.17 -21.38
C LEU A 289 -1.33 5.80 -21.70
N PHE A 290 -0.55 6.74 -22.23
CA PHE A 290 0.89 6.56 -22.47
C PHE A 290 1.65 6.26 -21.19
N THR A 291 1.36 6.95 -20.07
CA THR A 291 1.97 6.69 -18.76
C THR A 291 1.68 5.24 -18.30
N ILE A 292 0.41 4.85 -18.25
CA ILE A 292 0.01 3.50 -17.79
C ILE A 292 0.55 2.39 -18.71
N TRP A 293 0.54 2.62 -20.04
CA TRP A 293 1.12 1.70 -21.00
C TRP A 293 2.65 1.62 -20.89
N ARG A 294 3.33 2.76 -20.66
CA ARG A 294 4.79 2.82 -20.48
C ARG A 294 5.23 2.06 -19.23
N ILE A 295 4.53 2.20 -18.10
CA ILE A 295 4.81 1.42 -16.87
C ILE A 295 4.84 -0.08 -17.20
N ALA A 296 3.78 -0.57 -17.85
CA ALA A 296 3.70 -1.96 -18.30
C ALA A 296 4.77 -2.35 -19.33
N ARG A 297 5.17 -1.42 -20.20
CA ARG A 297 6.17 -1.64 -21.25
C ARG A 297 7.60 -1.69 -20.71
N LEU A 298 7.98 -0.81 -19.78
CA LEU A 298 9.32 -0.79 -19.19
C LEU A 298 9.64 -2.12 -18.49
N ASN A 299 8.64 -2.77 -17.89
CA ASN A 299 8.80 -4.04 -17.17
C ASN A 299 9.88 -3.95 -16.08
N LEU A 300 9.87 -2.83 -15.35
CA LEU A 300 10.62 -2.56 -14.13
C LEU A 300 9.67 -2.65 -12.94
N ASP A 301 10.14 -2.85 -11.72
CA ASP A 301 9.26 -2.79 -10.55
C ASP A 301 8.80 -1.34 -10.31
N PRO A 302 7.51 -1.09 -9.99
CA PRO A 302 6.47 -2.04 -9.61
C PRO A 302 5.45 -2.36 -10.72
N SER A 303 5.86 -2.41 -12.00
CA SER A 303 4.95 -2.56 -13.16
C SER A 303 3.98 -3.75 -13.10
N TRP A 304 4.30 -4.79 -12.33
CA TRP A 304 3.39 -5.92 -12.02
C TRP A 304 2.05 -5.46 -11.42
N MET A 305 2.00 -4.32 -10.72
CA MET A 305 0.77 -3.72 -10.19
C MET A 305 -0.20 -3.31 -11.31
N ILE A 306 0.32 -3.00 -12.51
CA ILE A 306 -0.46 -2.73 -13.71
C ILE A 306 -0.65 -4.02 -14.53
N THR A 307 0.45 -4.69 -14.92
CA THR A 307 0.41 -5.81 -15.88
C THR A 307 -0.35 -7.04 -15.38
N THR A 308 -0.49 -7.22 -14.06
CA THR A 308 -1.30 -8.31 -13.47
C THR A 308 -2.82 -8.14 -13.71
N PHE A 309 -3.28 -6.91 -13.94
CA PHE A 309 -4.72 -6.60 -13.97
C PHE A 309 -5.17 -5.85 -15.21
N VAL A 310 -4.36 -4.95 -15.76
CA VAL A 310 -4.70 -4.06 -16.88
C VAL A 310 -4.18 -4.62 -18.21
N ASP A 311 -5.08 -4.82 -19.17
CA ASP A 311 -4.73 -5.07 -20.58
C ASP A 311 -4.43 -3.72 -21.26
N VAL A 312 -3.22 -3.21 -21.06
CA VAL A 312 -2.80 -1.89 -21.56
C VAL A 312 -2.89 -1.78 -23.09
N ASN A 313 -2.80 -2.90 -23.81
CA ASN A 313 -2.87 -2.93 -25.27
C ASN A 313 -4.30 -2.93 -25.82
N LYS A 314 -5.30 -3.33 -25.00
CA LYS A 314 -6.74 -3.18 -25.34
C LYS A 314 -7.40 -1.95 -24.70
N SER A 315 -6.66 -1.22 -23.87
CA SER A 315 -7.05 0.07 -23.34
C SER A 315 -6.93 1.15 -24.43
N LYS A 316 -7.67 2.25 -24.34
CA LYS A 316 -7.71 3.28 -25.39
C LYS A 316 -8.13 4.66 -24.90
N VAL A 317 -7.79 5.69 -25.67
CA VAL A 317 -8.37 7.03 -25.54
C VAL A 317 -9.75 7.07 -26.20
N LEU A 318 -10.68 7.78 -25.58
CA LEU A 318 -11.99 8.12 -26.12
C LEU A 318 -12.16 9.65 -26.18
N THR A 319 -12.81 10.11 -27.23
CA THR A 319 -13.41 11.44 -27.25
C THR A 319 -14.59 11.49 -26.28
N GLU A 320 -14.96 12.69 -25.85
CA GLU A 320 -16.13 12.90 -24.99
C GLU A 320 -17.44 12.50 -25.69
N GLN A 321 -17.51 12.63 -27.02
CA GLN A 321 -18.65 12.21 -27.83
C GLN A 321 -18.81 10.67 -27.82
N GLU A 322 -17.73 9.92 -28.09
CA GLU A 322 -17.75 8.46 -27.99
C GLU A 322 -18.12 7.99 -26.58
N PHE A 323 -17.57 8.61 -25.54
CA PHE A 323 -17.90 8.22 -24.18
C PHE A 323 -19.34 8.57 -23.82
N ASN A 324 -19.87 9.71 -24.27
CA ASN A 324 -21.27 10.07 -24.06
C ASN A 324 -22.24 9.08 -24.75
N GLN A 325 -21.87 8.52 -25.91
CA GLN A 325 -22.62 7.43 -26.54
C GLN A 325 -22.58 6.12 -25.71
N ILE A 326 -21.43 5.79 -25.11
CA ILE A 326 -21.31 4.64 -24.20
C ILE A 326 -22.19 4.83 -22.95
N LEU A 327 -22.21 6.04 -22.37
CA LEU A 327 -23.08 6.38 -21.24
C LEU A 327 -24.57 6.26 -21.60
N ALA A 328 -24.97 6.78 -22.76
CA ALA A 328 -26.34 6.71 -23.27
C ALA A 328 -26.88 5.27 -23.44
N SER A 329 -26.01 4.25 -23.46
CA SER A 329 -26.43 2.84 -23.45
C SER A 329 -27.12 2.38 -22.16
N GLY A 330 -27.03 3.16 -21.07
CA GLY A 330 -27.62 2.83 -19.77
C GLY A 330 -26.95 1.64 -19.05
N LYS A 331 -25.78 1.20 -19.50
CA LYS A 331 -25.07 0.02 -18.97
C LYS A 331 -23.85 0.36 -18.11
N VAL A 332 -23.43 1.62 -18.06
CA VAL A 332 -22.28 2.07 -17.26
C VAL A 332 -22.72 2.40 -15.83
N VAL A 333 -21.88 2.08 -14.85
CA VAL A 333 -22.10 2.33 -13.42
C VAL A 333 -21.02 3.30 -12.91
N ALA A 334 -21.41 4.27 -12.08
CA ALA A 334 -20.46 5.06 -11.30
C ALA A 334 -20.76 4.95 -9.80
N GLU A 335 -19.70 4.78 -9.01
CA GLU A 335 -19.76 4.64 -7.54
C GLU A 335 -18.76 5.61 -6.89
N TYR A 336 -19.25 6.44 -5.97
CA TYR A 336 -18.45 7.46 -5.27
C TYR A 336 -19.08 7.80 -3.92
N LYS A 337 -18.27 7.85 -2.86
CA LYS A 337 -18.68 8.18 -1.47
C LYS A 337 -19.96 7.46 -1.01
N GLY A 338 -20.02 6.14 -1.26
CA GLY A 338 -21.15 5.28 -0.89
C GLY A 338 -22.42 5.44 -1.73
N LYS A 339 -22.45 6.37 -2.70
CA LYS A 339 -23.54 6.54 -3.66
C LYS A 339 -23.22 5.81 -4.97
N LYS A 340 -24.28 5.40 -5.68
CA LYS A 340 -24.21 4.68 -6.96
C LYS A 340 -25.22 5.27 -7.94
N ILE A 341 -24.81 5.46 -9.20
CA ILE A 341 -25.67 5.88 -10.30
C ILE A 341 -25.38 5.08 -11.58
N THR A 342 -26.31 5.14 -12.53
CA THR A 342 -26.16 4.69 -13.91
C THR A 342 -26.23 5.93 -14.82
N PRO A 343 -25.10 6.62 -15.08
CA PRO A 343 -25.11 7.87 -15.83
C PRO A 343 -25.42 7.63 -17.31
N THR A 344 -26.36 8.39 -17.87
CA THR A 344 -26.75 8.35 -19.29
C THR A 344 -26.10 9.45 -20.13
N SER A 345 -25.37 10.39 -19.49
CA SER A 345 -24.61 11.44 -20.18
C SER A 345 -23.37 11.83 -19.39
N LEU A 346 -22.38 12.42 -20.08
CA LEU A 346 -21.17 12.95 -19.47
C LEU A 346 -21.50 14.02 -18.44
N LYS A 347 -22.46 14.90 -18.71
CA LYS A 347 -22.90 15.92 -17.75
C LYS A 347 -23.40 15.30 -16.44
N GLN A 348 -24.27 14.29 -16.51
CA GLN A 348 -24.79 13.62 -15.31
C GLN A 348 -23.68 12.94 -14.50
N LEU A 349 -22.68 12.38 -15.16
CA LEU A 349 -21.49 11.82 -14.50
C LEU A 349 -20.67 12.92 -13.81
N LEU A 350 -20.38 14.04 -14.48
CA LEU A 350 -19.61 15.14 -13.91
C LEU A 350 -20.36 15.82 -12.74
N ASP A 351 -21.68 16.04 -12.88
CA ASP A 351 -22.56 16.55 -11.81
C ASP A 351 -22.50 15.65 -10.56
N PHE A 352 -22.48 14.31 -10.74
CA PHE A 352 -22.39 13.35 -9.64
C PHE A 352 -21.06 13.40 -8.86
N PHE A 353 -19.97 13.73 -9.55
CA PHE A 353 -18.66 13.98 -8.92
C PHE A 353 -18.49 15.42 -8.43
N GLY A 354 -19.42 16.33 -8.75
CA GLY A 354 -19.37 17.75 -8.39
C GLY A 354 -18.39 18.57 -9.23
N TYR A 355 -18.17 18.20 -10.49
CA TYR A 355 -17.24 18.86 -11.40
C TYR A 355 -17.95 19.62 -12.52
N ASN A 356 -17.51 20.86 -12.79
CA ASN A 356 -18.05 21.74 -13.82
C ASN A 356 -16.96 22.43 -14.67
N GLY A 357 -15.70 22.03 -14.52
CA GLY A 357 -14.57 22.58 -15.28
C GLY A 357 -14.41 21.94 -16.66
N PRO A 358 -13.40 22.36 -17.43
CA PRO A 358 -13.08 21.75 -18.72
C PRO A 358 -12.55 20.32 -18.55
N THR A 359 -12.66 19.53 -19.61
CA THR A 359 -12.15 18.15 -19.69
C THR A 359 -11.17 18.00 -20.87
N ALA A 360 -10.37 16.93 -20.85
CA ALA A 360 -9.29 16.67 -21.83
C ALA A 360 -9.37 15.25 -22.40
N GLY A 361 -10.59 14.81 -22.75
CA GLY A 361 -10.88 13.46 -23.21
C GLY A 361 -11.01 12.45 -22.07
N VAL A 362 -11.14 11.18 -22.46
CA VAL A 362 -11.46 10.06 -21.55
C VAL A 362 -10.51 8.89 -21.80
N VAL A 363 -10.07 8.21 -20.74
CA VAL A 363 -9.27 6.98 -20.83
C VAL A 363 -10.15 5.78 -20.51
N GLU A 364 -10.23 4.83 -21.45
CA GLU A 364 -10.81 3.51 -21.26
C GLU A 364 -9.71 2.52 -20.88
N LEU A 365 -9.70 2.03 -19.64
CA LEU A 365 -8.82 0.94 -19.19
C LEU A 365 -9.56 -0.40 -19.23
N LYS A 366 -8.97 -1.40 -19.91
CA LYS A 366 -9.44 -2.79 -19.89
C LYS A 366 -8.73 -3.57 -18.81
N LEU A 367 -9.47 -4.34 -18.03
CA LEU A 367 -8.93 -5.28 -17.06
C LEU A 367 -9.15 -6.73 -17.52
N TYR A 368 -8.17 -7.60 -17.28
CA TYR A 368 -8.29 -9.05 -17.52
C TYR A 368 -9.41 -9.68 -16.66
N GLN A 369 -9.68 -9.09 -15.50
CA GLN A 369 -10.66 -9.52 -14.51
C GLN A 369 -11.05 -8.32 -13.63
N PRO A 370 -12.24 -8.29 -13.00
CA PRO A 370 -12.54 -7.27 -12.00
C PRO A 370 -11.47 -7.26 -10.91
N TYR A 371 -11.07 -6.06 -10.48
CA TYR A 371 -10.08 -5.88 -9.44
C TYR A 371 -10.46 -4.70 -8.53
N ALA A 372 -10.78 -5.00 -7.27
CA ALA A 372 -11.40 -4.05 -6.37
C ALA A 372 -10.47 -2.90 -5.93
N ALA A 373 -9.15 -3.08 -5.99
CA ALA A 373 -8.16 -2.09 -5.58
C ALA A 373 -7.62 -1.23 -6.74
N ILE A 374 -8.24 -1.27 -7.93
CA ILE A 374 -7.76 -0.53 -9.11
C ILE A 374 -7.64 0.98 -8.86
N LEU A 375 -8.60 1.58 -8.15
CA LEU A 375 -8.55 3.01 -7.82
C LEU A 375 -7.45 3.34 -6.79
N SER A 376 -7.10 2.40 -5.90
CA SER A 376 -6.00 2.59 -4.95
C SER A 376 -4.65 2.52 -5.67
N ILE A 377 -4.46 1.57 -6.60
CA ILE A 377 -3.24 1.50 -7.42
C ILE A 377 -3.08 2.76 -8.29
N LEU A 378 -4.16 3.28 -8.87
CA LEU A 378 -4.16 4.51 -9.67
C LEU A 378 -4.07 5.81 -8.82
N ALA A 379 -3.84 5.67 -7.50
CA ALA A 379 -3.48 6.75 -6.60
C ALA A 379 -2.00 6.71 -6.14
N ASP A 380 -1.29 5.62 -6.43
CA ASP A 380 0.10 5.47 -5.98
C ASP A 380 1.06 6.31 -6.86
N PRO A 381 2.10 6.95 -6.29
CA PRO A 381 2.99 7.88 -7.02
C PRO A 381 3.69 7.29 -8.26
N PHE A 382 3.89 5.97 -8.31
CA PHE A 382 4.45 5.31 -9.51
C PHE A 382 3.55 5.46 -10.76
N THR A 383 2.29 5.85 -10.58
CA THR A 383 1.32 6.16 -11.65
C THR A 383 1.21 7.65 -12.00
N SER A 384 2.07 8.51 -11.43
CA SER A 384 2.08 9.96 -11.72
C SER A 384 2.19 10.24 -13.22
N VAL A 385 1.29 11.08 -13.74
CA VAL A 385 1.12 11.26 -15.19
C VAL A 385 2.25 12.11 -15.76
N ILE A 386 2.96 11.55 -16.73
CA ILE A 386 4.05 12.21 -17.44
C ILE A 386 3.58 12.72 -18.82
N PRO A 387 4.04 13.89 -19.29
CA PRO A 387 3.73 14.36 -20.64
C PRO A 387 4.41 13.46 -21.69
N MET A 388 3.62 12.80 -22.55
CA MET A 388 4.14 11.95 -23.62
C MET A 388 5.06 12.77 -24.55
N LYS A 389 4.67 14.01 -24.87
CA LYS A 389 5.48 14.86 -25.75
C LYS A 389 6.86 15.19 -25.19
N TYR A 390 7.02 15.37 -23.88
CA TYR A 390 8.34 15.60 -23.26
C TYR A 390 9.31 14.44 -23.54
N VAL A 391 8.82 13.20 -23.41
CA VAL A 391 9.59 12.00 -23.73
C VAL A 391 10.05 12.00 -25.19
N PHE A 392 9.16 12.33 -26.13
CA PHE A 392 9.51 12.40 -27.56
C PHE A 392 10.27 13.67 -27.98
N ASP A 393 10.30 14.72 -27.16
CA ASP A 393 11.11 15.90 -27.39
C ASP A 393 12.58 15.69 -26.95
N TYR A 394 12.83 14.89 -25.90
CA TYR A 394 14.17 14.82 -25.27
C TYR A 394 14.79 13.42 -25.06
N ALA A 395 14.03 12.32 -25.06
CA ALA A 395 14.63 10.99 -24.87
C ALA A 395 15.47 10.60 -26.09
N LYS A 396 16.70 10.10 -25.85
CA LYS A 396 17.67 9.76 -26.89
C LYS A 396 17.10 8.77 -27.92
N GLY A 397 17.02 9.20 -29.18
CA GLY A 397 16.50 8.39 -30.30
C GLY A 397 15.00 8.58 -30.56
N LEU A 398 14.28 9.34 -29.73
CA LEU A 398 12.87 9.67 -29.92
C LEU A 398 12.63 11.10 -30.45
N GLN A 399 13.65 11.95 -30.45
CA GLN A 399 13.57 13.35 -30.87
C GLN A 399 12.82 13.52 -32.20
N GLY A 400 11.77 14.33 -32.20
CA GLY A 400 10.96 14.64 -33.38
C GLY A 400 9.92 13.59 -33.78
N LYS A 401 9.90 12.40 -33.15
CA LYS A 401 8.99 11.30 -33.51
C LYS A 401 7.61 11.36 -32.85
N TYR A 402 7.29 12.43 -32.12
CA TYR A 402 6.02 12.57 -31.41
C TYR A 402 4.79 12.42 -32.33
N GLU A 403 4.77 13.13 -33.46
CA GLU A 403 3.67 13.07 -34.43
C GLU A 403 3.59 11.70 -35.15
N GLU A 404 4.74 11.03 -35.33
CA GLU A 404 4.79 9.67 -35.86
C GLU A 404 4.16 8.68 -34.87
N ALA A 405 4.50 8.80 -33.58
CA ALA A 405 3.98 7.94 -32.51
C ALA A 405 2.49 8.16 -32.24
N LEU A 406 2.01 9.41 -32.30
CA LEU A 406 0.57 9.72 -32.24
C LEU A 406 -0.19 9.01 -33.37
N LYS A 407 0.23 9.23 -34.63
CA LYS A 407 -0.41 8.62 -35.81
C LYS A 407 -0.34 7.10 -35.80
N ALA A 408 0.81 6.52 -35.44
CA ALA A 408 0.98 5.07 -35.34
C ALA A 408 0.03 4.44 -34.30
N SER A 409 -0.23 5.14 -33.19
CA SER A 409 -1.16 4.72 -32.15
C SER A 409 -2.64 5.00 -32.45
N ASP A 410 -2.95 5.54 -33.63
CA ASP A 410 -4.27 6.09 -33.98
C ASP A 410 -4.78 7.01 -32.84
N TYR A 411 -3.96 7.99 -32.46
CA TYR A 411 -4.26 8.95 -31.37
C TYR A 411 -4.70 8.28 -30.05
N GLY A 412 -4.11 7.12 -29.73
CA GLY A 412 -4.38 6.35 -28.53
C GLY A 412 -5.50 5.32 -28.65
N LYS A 413 -6.03 5.03 -29.85
CA LYS A 413 -6.93 3.88 -30.09
C LYS A 413 -6.18 2.54 -30.14
N ASN A 414 -4.90 2.56 -30.49
CA ASN A 414 -4.00 1.42 -30.61
C ASN A 414 -2.66 1.67 -29.86
N PRO A 415 -2.65 1.69 -28.52
CA PRO A 415 -1.43 2.00 -27.75
C PRO A 415 -0.29 0.99 -27.96
N ALA A 416 -0.60 -0.24 -28.40
CA ALA A 416 0.42 -1.25 -28.73
C ALA A 416 1.44 -0.78 -29.78
N ALA A 417 1.06 0.16 -30.67
CA ALA A 417 1.96 0.73 -31.66
C ALA A 417 3.13 1.52 -31.06
N TRP A 418 3.02 1.99 -29.80
CA TRP A 418 4.13 2.65 -29.11
C TRP A 418 5.33 1.73 -28.86
N ALA A 419 5.18 0.41 -28.96
CA ALA A 419 6.28 -0.56 -28.88
C ALA A 419 7.32 -0.41 -30.01
N LYS A 420 6.99 0.28 -31.11
CA LYS A 420 7.94 0.69 -32.16
C LYS A 420 8.96 1.73 -31.64
N PHE A 421 8.59 2.50 -30.62
CA PHE A 421 9.36 3.63 -30.11
C PHE A 421 9.96 3.36 -28.72
N ILE A 422 9.16 2.82 -27.79
CA ILE A 422 9.56 2.60 -26.40
C ILE A 422 10.10 1.17 -26.20
N GLY A 423 11.29 1.06 -25.63
CA GLY A 423 11.97 -0.20 -25.32
C GLY A 423 11.50 -0.84 -24.01
N THR A 424 12.36 -1.62 -23.36
CA THR A 424 12.13 -2.28 -22.06
C THR A 424 13.40 -2.24 -21.20
N GLY A 425 13.28 -2.24 -19.87
CA GLY A 425 14.39 -2.37 -18.93
C GLY A 425 15.08 -1.04 -18.55
N GLU A 426 16.05 -1.14 -17.64
CA GLU A 426 16.69 0.01 -16.95
C GLU A 426 17.50 0.93 -17.89
N ASN A 427 17.88 0.45 -19.07
CA ASN A 427 18.64 1.21 -20.07
C ASN A 427 17.74 1.88 -21.13
N GLU A 428 16.41 1.82 -20.95
CA GLU A 428 15.46 2.39 -21.91
C GLU A 428 15.57 3.93 -21.94
N PRO A 429 15.68 4.58 -23.11
CA PRO A 429 15.98 6.02 -23.18
C PRO A 429 14.97 6.95 -22.50
N SER A 430 13.69 6.59 -22.45
CA SER A 430 12.65 7.37 -21.78
C SER A 430 12.68 7.22 -20.26
N HIS A 431 13.14 6.06 -19.75
CA HIS A 431 13.48 5.86 -18.34
C HIS A 431 14.69 6.70 -17.93
N LEU A 432 15.79 6.59 -18.67
CA LEU A 432 17.02 7.34 -18.41
C LEU A 432 16.81 8.87 -18.45
N LEU A 433 15.87 9.35 -19.27
CA LEU A 433 15.45 10.76 -19.28
C LEU A 433 14.84 11.18 -17.93
N LEU A 434 13.77 10.50 -17.49
CA LEU A 434 13.05 10.89 -16.26
C LEU A 434 13.86 10.64 -14.98
N ASN A 435 14.69 9.59 -14.96
CA ASN A 435 15.62 9.34 -13.86
C ASN A 435 16.61 10.50 -13.63
N LYS A 436 16.90 11.31 -14.65
CA LYS A 436 17.78 12.47 -14.54
C LYS A 436 17.04 13.81 -14.47
N TYR A 437 15.91 13.90 -15.18
CA TYR A 437 15.15 15.12 -15.42
C TYR A 437 13.65 14.85 -15.18
N PRO A 438 13.20 14.70 -13.92
CA PRO A 438 11.79 14.52 -13.62
C PRO A 438 10.96 15.73 -14.05
N VAL A 439 9.78 15.45 -14.61
CA VAL A 439 8.80 16.42 -15.10
C VAL A 439 7.41 15.94 -14.71
N GLY A 440 6.63 16.80 -14.05
CA GLY A 440 5.31 16.45 -13.50
C GLY A 440 4.37 17.65 -13.40
N THR A 441 3.19 17.41 -12.84
CA THR A 441 2.07 18.37 -12.77
C THR A 441 1.86 18.98 -11.38
N GLY A 442 2.51 18.45 -10.34
CA GLY A 442 2.18 18.66 -8.94
C GLY A 442 2.48 20.06 -8.39
N PRO A 443 2.27 20.28 -7.06
CA PRO A 443 2.42 21.58 -6.42
C PRO A 443 3.87 22.10 -6.41
N TYR A 444 4.86 21.23 -6.58
CA TYR A 444 6.28 21.58 -6.69
C TYR A 444 6.93 21.00 -7.97
N TYR A 445 8.14 21.45 -8.27
CA TYR A 445 9.04 20.82 -9.24
C TYR A 445 10.46 20.68 -8.65
N VAL A 446 11.24 19.71 -9.13
CA VAL A 446 12.65 19.57 -8.75
C VAL A 446 13.45 20.69 -9.42
N ALA A 447 13.98 21.61 -8.62
CA ALA A 447 14.70 22.79 -9.11
C ALA A 447 16.21 22.57 -9.19
N SER A 448 16.78 21.81 -8.24
CA SER A 448 18.15 21.30 -8.30
C SER A 448 18.33 20.16 -7.32
N TYR A 449 19.36 19.34 -7.53
CA TYR A 449 19.72 18.28 -6.59
C TYR A 449 21.21 17.98 -6.67
N LYS A 450 21.76 17.41 -5.60
CA LYS A 450 23.09 16.81 -5.55
C LYS A 450 22.96 15.43 -4.91
N ARG A 451 23.36 14.39 -5.66
CA ARG A 451 23.23 13.00 -5.23
C ARG A 451 23.83 12.79 -3.85
N ASP A 452 23.13 12.02 -3.03
CA ASP A 452 23.50 11.66 -1.65
C ASP A 452 23.75 12.87 -0.72
N SER A 453 23.20 14.05 -1.07
CA SER A 453 23.45 15.30 -0.33
C SER A 453 22.22 16.20 -0.18
N TYR A 454 21.52 16.55 -1.27
CA TYR A 454 20.30 17.35 -1.17
C TYR A 454 19.38 17.26 -2.39
N ILE A 455 18.10 17.58 -2.17
CA ILE A 455 17.11 17.84 -3.24
C ILE A 455 16.38 19.14 -2.88
N VAL A 456 16.33 20.09 -3.82
CA VAL A 456 15.58 21.34 -3.69
C VAL A 456 14.37 21.30 -4.62
N LEU A 457 13.18 21.35 -4.03
CA LEU A 457 11.92 21.57 -4.73
C LEU A 457 11.53 23.05 -4.67
N ARG A 458 10.89 23.56 -5.73
CA ARG A 458 10.28 24.91 -5.75
C ARG A 458 8.83 24.84 -6.19
N TYR A 459 8.00 25.74 -5.70
CA TYR A 459 6.57 25.75 -6.02
C TYR A 459 6.35 25.83 -7.54
N ASN A 460 5.41 25.06 -8.06
CA ASN A 460 5.06 25.06 -9.47
C ASN A 460 4.08 26.21 -9.77
N PRO A 461 4.48 27.24 -10.54
CA PRO A 461 3.59 28.36 -10.88
C PRO A 461 2.45 27.96 -11.83
N TYR A 462 2.52 26.79 -12.44
CA TYR A 462 1.52 26.22 -13.34
C TYR A 462 0.62 25.18 -12.67
N TYR A 463 0.72 24.96 -11.35
CA TYR A 463 -0.09 23.98 -10.63
C TYR A 463 -1.59 24.24 -10.82
N TRP A 464 -2.31 23.23 -11.31
CA TRP A 464 -3.71 23.34 -11.71
C TRP A 464 -4.64 23.60 -10.51
N ASN A 465 -4.29 23.13 -9.32
CA ASN A 465 -5.10 23.29 -8.10
C ASN A 465 -4.69 24.51 -7.25
N ARG A 466 -4.01 25.51 -7.83
CA ARG A 466 -3.51 26.69 -7.08
C ARG A 466 -4.59 27.48 -6.33
N THR A 467 -5.86 27.34 -6.67
CA THR A 467 -7.00 27.94 -5.95
C THR A 467 -7.16 27.39 -4.53
N LEU A 468 -6.70 26.16 -4.28
CA LEU A 468 -6.59 25.55 -2.96
C LEU A 468 -5.80 26.43 -1.98
N TRP A 469 -4.77 27.12 -2.47
CA TRP A 469 -3.94 28.04 -1.68
C TRP A 469 -4.62 29.38 -1.36
N ASN A 470 -5.86 29.61 -1.78
CA ASN A 470 -6.69 30.70 -1.25
C ASN A 470 -7.53 30.26 -0.05
N MET A 471 -7.57 28.96 0.26
CA MET A 471 -8.24 28.44 1.45
C MET A 471 -7.27 28.48 2.63
N ALA A 472 -7.68 29.10 3.73
CA ALA A 472 -6.92 29.05 4.97
C ALA A 472 -6.89 27.60 5.51
N PRO A 473 -5.76 27.11 6.06
CA PRO A 473 -4.48 27.80 6.24
C PRO A 473 -3.41 27.41 5.19
N TYR A 474 -3.78 27.03 3.96
CA TYR A 474 -2.83 26.41 3.00
C TYR A 474 -1.91 27.40 2.27
N GLY A 475 -2.35 28.65 2.11
CA GLY A 475 -1.53 29.65 1.42
C GLY A 475 -2.17 31.03 1.39
N MET A 476 -1.73 31.84 0.42
CA MET A 476 -2.35 33.13 0.11
C MET A 476 -2.08 33.52 -1.35
N ASN A 477 -3.07 34.13 -2.01
CA ASN A 477 -2.97 34.68 -3.38
C ASN A 477 -2.49 33.65 -4.42
N GLY A 478 -3.05 32.44 -4.36
CA GLY A 478 -2.72 31.35 -5.29
C GLY A 478 -1.27 30.88 -5.18
N ARG A 479 -0.70 30.90 -3.97
CA ARG A 479 0.66 30.39 -3.65
C ARG A 479 0.69 29.72 -2.28
N PRO A 480 1.44 28.62 -2.09
CA PRO A 480 1.62 28.01 -0.78
C PRO A 480 2.42 28.92 0.15
N TRP A 481 2.44 28.59 1.44
CA TRP A 481 3.38 29.25 2.36
C TRP A 481 4.83 28.89 2.00
N HIS A 482 5.13 27.59 1.98
CA HIS A 482 6.44 27.06 1.58
C HIS A 482 6.60 27.13 0.06
N MET A 483 7.37 28.12 -0.40
CA MET A 483 7.71 28.34 -1.81
C MET A 483 8.87 27.46 -2.28
N THR A 484 9.62 26.90 -1.32
CA THR A 484 10.74 25.97 -1.48
C THR A 484 10.55 24.83 -0.48
N VAL A 485 10.92 23.60 -0.85
CA VAL A 485 11.12 22.48 0.08
C VAL A 485 12.53 21.95 -0.15
N ILE A 486 13.26 21.63 0.92
CA ILE A 486 14.64 21.14 0.85
C ILE A 486 14.79 19.87 1.67
N TYR A 487 15.19 18.78 1.02
CA TYR A 487 15.69 17.59 1.69
C TYR A 487 17.19 17.74 1.88
N ILE A 488 17.66 17.71 3.13
CA ILE A 488 19.07 17.60 3.49
C ILE A 488 19.33 16.13 3.83
N ILE A 489 20.17 15.47 3.04
CA ILE A 489 20.41 14.03 3.12
C ILE A 489 21.72 13.80 3.86
N ASN A 490 21.66 13.13 5.02
CA ASN A 490 22.83 12.73 5.79
C ASN A 490 22.55 11.44 6.55
N ASN A 491 23.31 10.38 6.27
CA ASN A 491 23.11 9.08 6.89
C ASN A 491 23.52 9.05 8.38
N ASP A 492 24.42 9.93 8.83
CA ASP A 492 24.76 10.04 10.26
C ASP A 492 23.62 10.70 11.06
N ALA A 493 23.16 9.99 12.08
CA ALA A 493 22.06 10.42 12.94
C ALA A 493 22.47 11.51 13.94
N VAL A 494 23.75 11.64 14.30
CA VAL A 494 24.21 12.74 15.18
C VAL A 494 24.12 14.06 14.41
N SER A 495 24.74 14.12 13.24
CA SER A 495 24.70 15.26 12.32
C SER A 495 23.27 15.72 11.98
N ARG A 496 22.33 14.80 11.74
CA ARG A 496 20.92 15.17 11.52
C ARG A 496 20.26 15.82 12.73
N ILE A 497 20.53 15.32 13.94
CA ILE A 497 20.02 15.93 15.17
C ILE A 497 20.65 17.31 15.40
N GLU A 498 21.96 17.46 15.19
CA GLU A 498 22.61 18.78 15.30
C GLU A 498 22.01 19.82 14.34
N LEU A 499 21.78 19.45 13.08
CA LEU A 499 21.11 20.33 12.10
C LEU A 499 19.71 20.73 12.59
N PHE A 500 18.97 19.78 13.15
CA PHE A 500 17.61 19.98 13.64
C PHE A 500 17.57 20.88 14.89
N GLU A 501 18.42 20.62 15.89
CA GLU A 501 18.58 21.44 17.11
C GLU A 501 19.02 22.88 16.81
N LYS A 502 19.91 23.05 15.82
CA LYS A 502 20.35 24.36 15.30
C LYS A 502 19.26 25.08 14.49
N GLY A 503 18.05 24.50 14.33
CA GLY A 503 16.93 25.06 13.57
C GLY A 503 17.16 25.09 12.06
N VAL A 504 18.17 24.37 11.55
CA VAL A 504 18.49 24.27 10.12
C VAL A 504 17.40 23.47 9.38
N ALA A 505 16.76 22.53 10.07
CA ALA A 505 15.63 21.74 9.59
C ALA A 505 14.40 21.91 10.51
N ASP A 506 13.21 21.77 9.94
CA ASP A 506 11.91 21.82 10.62
C ASP A 506 11.45 20.47 11.14
N VAL A 507 11.90 19.41 10.46
CA VAL A 507 11.67 18.01 10.79
C VAL A 507 12.93 17.19 10.53
N ALA A 508 13.11 16.12 11.30
CA ALA A 508 14.27 15.24 11.15
C ALA A 508 13.92 13.76 11.33
N VAL A 509 14.59 12.90 10.56
CA VAL A 509 14.57 11.44 10.76
C VAL A 509 15.47 11.09 11.95
N VAL A 510 14.86 11.01 13.13
CA VAL A 510 15.52 10.66 14.39
C VAL A 510 15.32 9.16 14.71
N PRO A 511 16.38 8.39 15.02
CA PRO A 511 16.25 7.00 15.46
C PRO A 511 15.39 6.85 16.72
N LEU A 512 14.64 5.75 16.82
CA LEU A 512 13.70 5.51 17.94
C LEU A 512 14.37 5.53 19.33
N ASP A 513 15.60 5.05 19.43
CA ASP A 513 16.40 5.05 20.67
C ASP A 513 16.98 6.43 21.03
N ARG A 514 16.96 7.39 20.10
CA ARG A 514 17.45 8.77 20.24
C ARG A 514 16.33 9.82 20.37
N LEU A 515 15.06 9.40 20.42
CA LEU A 515 13.92 10.34 20.50
C LEU A 515 13.98 11.22 21.77
N LYS A 516 14.49 10.66 22.88
CA LYS A 516 14.65 11.37 24.15
C LYS A 516 15.74 12.45 24.12
N ASP A 517 16.69 12.36 23.20
CA ASP A 517 17.76 13.36 23.06
C ASP A 517 17.17 14.73 22.65
N VAL A 518 16.11 14.70 21.85
CA VAL A 518 15.51 15.88 21.22
C VAL A 518 14.13 16.26 21.77
N GLU A 519 13.43 15.37 22.48
CA GLU A 519 12.09 15.65 22.98
C GLU A 519 12.07 16.81 23.98
N GLY A 520 11.39 17.90 23.64
CA GLY A 520 11.33 19.10 24.48
C GLY A 520 12.57 20.01 24.40
N TYR A 521 13.56 19.69 23.55
CA TYR A 521 14.69 20.58 23.27
C TYR A 521 14.19 21.96 22.80
N LYS A 522 14.63 23.05 23.44
CA LYS A 522 14.15 24.42 23.18
C LYS A 522 15.10 25.18 22.28
N TYR A 523 14.57 25.90 21.29
CA TYR A 523 15.40 26.77 20.46
C TYR A 523 15.81 28.03 21.28
N PRO A 524 17.12 28.34 21.41
CA PRO A 524 17.60 29.44 22.25
C PRO A 524 16.91 30.78 22.00
N GLY A 525 16.51 31.46 23.07
CA GLY A 525 15.83 32.77 23.00
C GLY A 525 14.38 32.73 22.51
N THR A 526 13.74 31.56 22.42
CA THR A 526 12.34 31.43 21.98
C THR A 526 11.53 30.47 22.87
N ASN A 527 10.21 30.47 22.67
CA ASN A 527 9.29 29.50 23.27
C ASN A 527 9.09 28.24 22.40
N TYR A 528 9.86 28.08 21.33
CA TYR A 528 9.74 26.92 20.46
C TYR A 528 10.54 25.73 20.98
N GLN A 529 10.01 24.54 20.76
CA GLN A 529 10.63 23.28 21.19
C GLN A 529 10.40 22.18 20.16
N ILE A 530 11.29 21.20 20.12
CA ILE A 530 11.08 19.97 19.35
C ILE A 530 9.98 19.14 20.04
N ILE A 531 9.02 18.67 19.25
CA ILE A 531 7.93 17.81 19.69
C ILE A 531 8.10 16.43 19.05
N VAL A 532 8.16 15.40 19.90
CA VAL A 532 7.95 14.00 19.49
C VAL A 532 6.47 13.67 19.68
N ARG A 533 5.80 13.20 18.62
CA ARG A 533 4.39 12.80 18.66
C ARG A 533 4.26 11.32 18.31
N LYS A 534 3.80 10.53 19.27
CA LYS A 534 3.32 9.16 19.04
C LYS A 534 1.95 9.21 18.33
N GLY A 535 1.83 8.49 17.22
CA GLY A 535 0.62 8.41 16.40
C GLY A 535 -0.09 7.06 16.52
N ALA A 536 -0.90 6.74 15.51
CA ALA A 536 -1.56 5.46 15.35
C ALA A 536 -0.59 4.36 14.88
N LEU A 537 -1.08 3.12 14.77
CA LEU A 537 -0.37 2.07 14.07
C LEU A 537 -0.33 2.35 12.55
N GLU A 538 0.84 2.17 11.94
CA GLU A 538 1.05 2.28 10.49
C GLU A 538 0.75 0.97 9.77
N PRO A 539 0.47 0.94 8.47
CA PRO A 539 0.48 -0.30 7.68
C PRO A 539 1.87 -0.97 7.54
N THR A 540 2.89 -0.41 8.17
CA THR A 540 4.25 -0.97 8.27
C THR A 540 4.28 -2.17 9.21
N ILE A 541 4.39 -3.39 8.66
CA ILE A 541 4.49 -4.64 9.43
C ILE A 541 5.95 -5.11 9.59
N ILE A 542 6.24 -5.69 10.76
CA ILE A 542 7.53 -6.28 11.13
C ILE A 542 7.33 -7.80 11.26
N PHE A 543 8.16 -8.58 10.57
CA PHE A 543 8.00 -10.04 10.45
C PHE A 543 9.32 -10.73 10.08
N ILE A 544 9.33 -12.06 10.15
CA ILE A 544 10.43 -12.92 9.69
C ILE A 544 9.86 -13.96 8.71
N VAL A 545 10.46 -14.05 7.53
CA VAL A 545 10.06 -15.05 6.52
C VAL A 545 10.79 -16.36 6.76
N LEU A 546 10.05 -17.47 6.68
CA LEU A 546 10.59 -18.82 6.78
C LEU A 546 10.58 -19.47 5.40
N ASN A 547 11.61 -20.25 5.07
CA ASN A 547 11.55 -21.07 3.85
C ASN A 547 10.72 -22.33 4.09
N THR A 548 9.39 -22.22 3.98
CA THR A 548 8.47 -23.34 4.29
C THR A 548 8.51 -24.50 3.28
N MET A 549 9.32 -24.40 2.22
CA MET A 549 9.66 -25.53 1.34
C MET A 549 10.83 -26.39 1.87
N LYS A 550 11.51 -25.99 2.95
CA LYS A 550 12.68 -26.69 3.51
C LYS A 550 12.47 -27.11 4.96
N LYS A 551 13.00 -28.28 5.32
CA LYS A 551 13.12 -28.71 6.72
C LYS A 551 14.03 -27.75 7.51
N PRO A 552 13.69 -27.42 8.77
CA PRO A 552 12.55 -27.91 9.55
C PRO A 552 11.27 -27.05 9.41
N PHE A 553 11.28 -26.01 8.57
CA PHE A 553 10.19 -25.03 8.44
C PHE A 553 9.00 -25.51 7.59
N ASP A 554 9.15 -26.61 6.83
CA ASP A 554 8.03 -27.32 6.20
C ASP A 554 7.00 -27.82 7.24
N ASN A 555 7.47 -28.18 8.43
CA ASN A 555 6.63 -28.60 9.54
C ASN A 555 5.97 -27.41 10.28
N LYS A 556 4.63 -27.31 10.15
CA LYS A 556 3.78 -26.33 10.83
C LYS A 556 3.98 -26.26 12.35
N LEU A 557 4.23 -27.40 13.01
CA LEU A 557 4.45 -27.43 14.46
C LEU A 557 5.77 -26.75 14.85
N VAL A 558 6.81 -26.87 14.03
CA VAL A 558 8.07 -26.12 14.21
C VAL A 558 7.82 -24.62 14.04
N ARG A 559 7.10 -24.20 12.98
CA ARG A 559 6.78 -22.78 12.78
C ARG A 559 6.02 -22.18 13.97
N LYS A 560 5.05 -22.92 14.52
CA LYS A 560 4.35 -22.53 15.77
C LYS A 560 5.28 -22.49 16.97
N ALA A 561 6.16 -23.47 17.15
CA ALA A 561 7.13 -23.48 18.25
C ALA A 561 8.04 -22.25 18.22
N LEU A 562 8.59 -21.92 17.05
CA LEU A 562 9.43 -20.74 16.86
C LEU A 562 8.68 -19.45 17.20
N MET A 563 7.40 -19.33 16.81
CA MET A 563 6.54 -18.20 17.19
C MET A 563 6.32 -18.08 18.70
N TYR A 564 6.06 -19.19 19.40
CA TYR A 564 5.94 -19.20 20.87
C TYR A 564 7.29 -18.90 21.57
N ALA A 565 8.42 -19.05 20.89
CA ALA A 565 9.75 -18.73 21.43
C ALA A 565 10.25 -17.31 21.09
N ILE A 566 9.40 -16.42 20.56
CA ILE A 566 9.79 -15.02 20.28
C ILE A 566 9.52 -14.14 21.51
N PRO A 567 10.52 -13.40 22.04
CA PRO A 567 10.36 -12.53 23.19
C PRO A 567 9.73 -11.17 22.79
N PHE A 568 8.46 -11.19 22.35
CA PHE A 568 7.79 -10.01 21.75
C PHE A 568 7.85 -8.74 22.61
N GLN A 569 7.68 -8.85 23.93
CA GLN A 569 7.72 -7.69 24.84
C GLN A 569 9.13 -7.08 24.89
N GLN A 570 10.18 -7.90 24.95
CA GLN A 570 11.57 -7.44 24.92
C GLN A 570 11.91 -6.78 23.58
N ILE A 571 11.43 -7.33 22.45
CA ILE A 571 11.59 -6.71 21.12
C ILE A 571 10.92 -5.33 21.11
N LYS A 572 9.68 -5.22 21.59
CA LYS A 572 8.95 -3.96 21.67
C LYS A 572 9.69 -2.91 22.50
N ASP A 573 10.13 -3.26 23.70
CA ASP A 573 10.65 -2.29 24.67
C ASP A 573 12.13 -1.94 24.41
N VAL A 574 12.96 -2.93 24.05
CA VAL A 574 14.42 -2.75 23.88
C VAL A 574 14.80 -2.38 22.45
N VAL A 575 14.11 -2.92 21.43
CA VAL A 575 14.47 -2.69 20.02
C VAL A 575 13.68 -1.55 19.40
N TYR A 576 12.40 -1.41 19.78
CA TYR A 576 11.50 -0.36 19.26
C TYR A 576 11.13 0.72 20.29
N ALA A 577 11.75 0.76 21.48
CA ALA A 577 11.50 1.77 22.51
C ALA A 577 10.00 1.97 22.86
N GLY A 578 9.18 0.91 22.76
CA GLY A 578 7.73 0.96 22.99
C GLY A 578 6.89 1.40 21.79
N TYR A 579 7.48 1.59 20.60
CA TYR A 579 6.81 1.99 19.33
C TYR A 579 6.49 0.81 18.41
N LEU A 580 6.21 -0.36 18.98
CA LEU A 580 5.73 -1.54 18.26
C LEU A 580 4.39 -2.03 18.86
N GLY A 581 3.35 -2.09 18.03
CA GLY A 581 2.11 -2.81 18.31
C GLY A 581 2.25 -4.30 18.00
N ARG A 582 1.44 -5.14 18.63
CA ARG A 582 1.44 -6.59 18.36
C ARG A 582 0.69 -6.87 17.05
N LEU A 583 1.15 -7.85 16.29
CA LEU A 583 0.53 -8.31 15.04
C LEU A 583 0.43 -9.84 15.08
N TYR A 584 -0.76 -10.40 14.87
CA TYR A 584 -1.00 -11.85 14.99
C TYR A 584 -1.18 -12.56 13.65
N GLY A 585 -1.20 -11.84 12.53
CA GLY A 585 -1.41 -12.40 11.20
C GLY A 585 -1.04 -11.41 10.08
N VAL A 586 -1.38 -11.78 8.84
CA VAL A 586 -1.00 -11.04 7.62
C VAL A 586 -1.68 -9.68 7.43
N LEU A 587 -2.78 -9.40 8.16
CA LEU A 587 -3.52 -8.14 8.03
C LEU A 587 -3.21 -7.21 9.22
N PRO A 588 -2.57 -6.05 9.00
CA PRO A 588 -2.34 -5.07 10.05
C PRO A 588 -3.66 -4.49 10.58
N ALA A 589 -3.63 -4.02 11.83
CA ALA A 589 -4.75 -3.30 12.43
C ALA A 589 -5.10 -2.07 11.57
N GLY A 590 -6.40 -1.87 11.33
CA GLY A 590 -6.94 -0.86 10.42
C GLY A 590 -7.27 -1.38 9.01
N PHE A 591 -6.80 -2.58 8.61
CA PHE A 591 -7.11 -3.13 7.28
C PHE A 591 -8.41 -3.94 7.27
N PRO A 592 -9.20 -3.91 6.17
CA PRO A 592 -10.41 -4.73 6.04
C PRO A 592 -10.13 -6.22 6.24
N GLY A 593 -10.86 -6.86 7.16
CA GLY A 593 -10.68 -8.27 7.51
C GLY A 593 -9.64 -8.55 8.61
N HIS A 594 -8.94 -7.54 9.14
CA HIS A 594 -8.20 -7.71 10.39
C HIS A 594 -9.19 -8.00 11.54
N ASN A 595 -9.03 -9.13 12.24
CA ASN A 595 -9.84 -9.46 13.41
C ASN A 595 -9.06 -10.32 14.40
N ASP A 596 -8.55 -9.69 15.47
CA ASP A 596 -7.81 -10.37 16.52
C ASP A 596 -8.65 -11.30 17.40
N ALA A 597 -9.99 -11.22 17.35
CA ALA A 597 -10.86 -12.08 18.17
C ALA A 597 -10.96 -13.54 17.68
N ILE A 598 -10.56 -13.83 16.43
CA ILE A 598 -10.69 -15.17 15.83
C ILE A 598 -9.37 -15.95 15.80
N VAL A 599 -8.24 -15.30 16.09
CA VAL A 599 -6.88 -15.83 15.91
C VAL A 599 -6.23 -16.26 17.23
N GLU A 600 -5.19 -17.08 17.14
CA GLU A 600 -4.34 -17.44 18.28
C GLU A 600 -3.41 -16.27 18.63
N HIS A 601 -3.42 -15.85 19.89
CA HIS A 601 -2.56 -14.79 20.40
C HIS A 601 -1.23 -15.39 20.87
N TYR A 602 -0.34 -15.69 19.92
CA TYR A 602 0.98 -16.24 20.25
C TYR A 602 1.75 -15.28 21.17
N THR A 603 1.99 -15.77 22.39
CA THR A 603 2.77 -15.13 23.47
C THR A 603 4.09 -15.87 23.67
N PHE A 604 5.05 -15.26 24.38
CA PHE A 604 6.29 -15.94 24.72
C PHE A 604 6.02 -17.07 25.73
N ASN A 605 6.22 -18.31 25.32
CA ASN A 605 6.02 -19.51 26.14
C ASN A 605 6.96 -20.64 25.67
N LEU A 606 8.16 -20.67 26.26
CA LEU A 606 9.20 -21.64 25.91
C LEU A 606 8.77 -23.10 26.16
N ALA A 607 8.01 -23.37 27.23
CA ALA A 607 7.50 -24.71 27.53
C ALA A 607 6.54 -25.22 26.44
N LYS A 608 5.62 -24.36 25.97
CA LYS A 608 4.73 -24.67 24.85
C LYS A 608 5.51 -24.87 23.54
N ALA A 609 6.55 -24.08 23.31
CA ALA A 609 7.44 -24.23 22.16
C ALA A 609 8.19 -25.58 22.18
N MET A 610 8.82 -25.95 23.30
CA MET A 610 9.48 -27.25 23.47
C MET A 610 8.52 -28.42 23.25
N MET A 611 7.28 -28.33 23.77
CA MET A 611 6.25 -29.34 23.56
C MET A 611 5.88 -29.49 22.07
N LEU A 612 5.73 -28.38 21.34
CA LEU A 612 5.46 -28.38 19.90
C LEU A 612 6.63 -28.94 19.08
N ILE A 613 7.89 -28.69 19.48
CA ILE A 613 9.06 -29.35 18.87
C ILE A 613 9.00 -30.87 19.10
N LYS A 614 8.70 -31.33 20.31
CA LYS A 614 8.53 -32.76 20.61
C LYS A 614 7.40 -33.39 19.78
N GLU A 615 6.23 -32.75 19.72
CA GLU A 615 5.09 -33.19 18.89
C GLU A 615 5.42 -33.21 17.39
N SER A 616 6.32 -32.34 16.92
CA SER A 616 6.72 -32.27 15.51
C SER A 616 7.56 -33.46 15.03
N GLY A 617 8.14 -34.24 15.95
CA GLY A 617 9.08 -35.33 15.64
C GLY A 617 10.44 -34.86 15.12
N ILE A 618 10.71 -33.55 15.07
CA ILE A 618 11.98 -32.98 14.65
C ILE A 618 12.99 -33.03 15.79
N ASN A 619 14.18 -33.55 15.53
CA ASN A 619 15.34 -33.36 16.40
C ASN A 619 16.04 -32.04 16.01
N PRO A 620 15.96 -30.98 16.83
CA PRO A 620 16.43 -29.65 16.45
C PRO A 620 17.96 -29.56 16.30
N SER A 621 18.73 -30.41 17.00
CA SER A 621 20.21 -30.41 16.91
C SER A 621 20.76 -30.84 15.55
N LYS A 622 19.91 -31.40 14.67
CA LYS A 622 20.25 -31.73 13.28
C LYS A 622 20.11 -30.54 12.32
N TYR A 623 19.69 -29.38 12.78
CA TYR A 623 19.38 -28.22 11.95
C TYR A 623 20.11 -26.96 12.43
N SER A 624 20.63 -26.20 11.46
CA SER A 624 21.07 -24.82 11.66
C SER A 624 20.07 -23.88 11.02
N ILE A 625 19.71 -22.81 11.70
CA ILE A 625 18.87 -21.72 11.21
C ILE A 625 19.80 -20.55 10.88
N GLU A 626 19.71 -19.98 9.69
CA GLU A 626 20.39 -18.72 9.37
C GLU A 626 19.36 -17.58 9.35
N ILE A 627 19.64 -16.47 10.02
CA ILE A 627 18.80 -15.26 10.01
C ILE A 627 19.50 -14.19 9.20
N TRP A 628 18.95 -13.85 8.03
CA TRP A 628 19.51 -12.80 7.17
C TRP A 628 18.83 -11.45 7.46
N TYR A 629 19.62 -10.40 7.60
CA TYR A 629 19.17 -9.00 7.69
C TYR A 629 20.09 -8.09 6.88
N ASN A 630 19.60 -6.90 6.52
CA ASN A 630 20.40 -5.93 5.77
C ASN A 630 21.37 -5.18 6.69
N GLN A 631 22.60 -4.99 6.22
CA GLN A 631 23.65 -4.24 6.92
C GLN A 631 23.15 -2.84 7.31
N GLY A 632 23.52 -2.37 8.50
CA GLY A 632 23.12 -1.07 9.06
C GLY A 632 21.73 -1.02 9.70
N ASN A 633 20.91 -2.08 9.59
CA ASN A 633 19.62 -2.14 10.30
C ASN A 633 19.78 -2.70 11.72
N SER A 634 20.11 -1.83 12.67
CA SER A 634 20.36 -2.19 14.07
C SER A 634 19.13 -2.82 14.76
N GLN A 635 17.90 -2.51 14.33
CA GLN A 635 16.71 -3.18 14.87
C GLN A 635 16.67 -4.67 14.50
N ARG A 636 16.89 -5.01 13.22
CA ARG A 636 16.89 -6.39 12.73
C ARG A 636 18.05 -7.20 13.30
N GLU A 637 19.22 -6.58 13.46
CA GLU A 637 20.37 -7.17 14.15
C GLU A 637 20.04 -7.52 15.61
N LYS A 638 19.53 -6.56 16.39
CA LYS A 638 19.12 -6.80 17.79
C LYS A 638 18.05 -7.91 17.89
N ILE A 639 17.10 -7.97 16.95
CA ILE A 639 16.10 -9.05 16.88
C ILE A 639 16.76 -10.40 16.59
N ALA A 640 17.65 -10.48 15.61
CA ALA A 640 18.35 -11.71 15.26
C ALA A 640 19.14 -12.28 16.46
N THR A 641 19.83 -11.43 17.21
CA THR A 641 20.55 -11.81 18.45
C THR A 641 19.60 -12.36 19.53
N LEU A 642 18.45 -11.70 19.77
CA LEU A 642 17.46 -12.21 20.73
C LEU A 642 16.88 -13.57 20.32
N LEU A 643 16.67 -13.79 19.02
CA LEU A 643 16.16 -15.05 18.48
C LEU A 643 17.22 -16.16 18.50
N GLN A 644 18.48 -15.84 18.26
CA GLN A 644 19.58 -16.80 18.44
C GLN A 644 19.58 -17.37 19.87
N GLN A 645 19.40 -16.49 20.88
CA GLN A 645 19.32 -16.91 22.28
C GLN A 645 18.06 -17.76 22.55
N THR A 646 16.86 -17.32 22.16
CA THR A 646 15.61 -18.00 22.53
C THR A 646 15.32 -19.25 21.70
N TRP A 647 15.68 -19.29 20.41
CA TRP A 647 15.56 -20.50 19.59
C TRP A 647 16.70 -21.48 19.86
N GLY A 648 17.88 -21.00 20.31
CA GLY A 648 18.94 -21.85 20.85
C GLY A 648 18.49 -22.69 22.05
N GLN A 649 17.63 -22.13 22.92
CA GLN A 649 17.01 -22.87 24.04
C GLN A 649 16.05 -23.99 23.59
N LEU A 650 15.58 -23.98 22.34
CA LEU A 650 14.85 -25.12 21.75
C LEU A 650 15.77 -26.22 21.20
N GLY A 651 17.09 -26.04 21.26
CA GLY A 651 18.09 -26.99 20.77
C GLY A 651 18.50 -26.82 19.30
N PHE A 652 18.10 -25.72 18.65
CA PHE A 652 18.60 -25.37 17.32
C PHE A 652 19.97 -24.67 17.40
N LYS A 653 20.80 -24.84 16.37
CA LYS A 653 21.90 -23.91 16.11
C LYS A 653 21.34 -22.73 15.31
N VAL A 654 21.68 -21.50 15.68
CA VAL A 654 21.20 -20.25 15.05
C VAL A 654 22.35 -19.29 14.87
#